data_AF-A0A6H1P4M7-F1
#
_entry.id   AF-A0A6H1P4M7-F1
#
_cell.length_a   1.000
_cell.length_b   1.000
_cell.length_c   1.000
_cell.angle_alpha   90.00
_cell.angle_beta   90.00
_cell.angle_gamma   90.00
#
_symmetry.space_group_name_H-M   'P 1'
#
loop_
_entity.id
_entity.type
_entity.pdbx_description
1 polymer ?
#
loop_
_entity_poly.entity_id
_entity_poly.type
_entity_poly.pdbx_seq_one_letter_code
_entity_poly.pdbx_strand_id
1 'polypeptide(L)'
;MNEQFKYFLNEFINGKHLSNKSNLIVFKGFPGEWLSEIELAKLFSQALGSNLEDLHNSKMTLITEAVMKLNQPAQIYWCTFEELVTASKATLEAFCNIHIVSNNFYQYYFPIPYTINNLNTIYEEYYEDIDRHTDVPDDIQFISIYYGNILKTDNENFYVSYIDEEESVDLFPVSGEVMNLSIVTKEQPFIELSEDEGPFLDLIKEISKDSSLYSSLFFVWKGNLQQFSQNYSDRIELIRTLVPEIVISRYQKSTETKAVSRVEEYEDVLKRYWGYDHFRQLKMYKNVDDYENPKELTRISQAQIINDLVTQAELANKGNAFRDIFVTSPTGAGKSVMFQVPAVYLAERYNLLTIVISPLIGLMKDQVYGLQELNVHFSATINSEVSPVEKMNIMNRIANGEISILYISPETLLSRSDIKMLIGERKVGLFIIDEAHIVTTWGKAFRSDYWYLGGYLQKLRKEMQFPIATFTATAIYGGIEDMYSETRDSLLLTSPINYFGYVKRDDIMVSLKRVKATATSDSEYRVQKFVLLHERLKRLVAKNKKVLVYFPFVSFIKQFHEYMQLNADTKLAHTISTYYGNLKKEEKNDSFLRFKNNDSMVMLATKAFGMGIDIPDIHTVIHFSPTGNVCDYIQEIGRAARKLDEGKAYFDFLSKDFNHVKRLHGISTIRKNQLIQVMDKILMLYKKDANKKQARNLLISSEEFRYIFERNRRSDTEDDLDNKLKTALLIIEKDFINRIGFSPIIARPRSVFSVEYFKVKREIEGEFQRTYGRFVQKVKTLNEVYFGGIYKFNLKDIWETKYKDMSFPKFKYMLHQKDDQLKFKHIEFIEPVFIVQIDLQNEKEYRFLQKIEDTVSKIEKVFSPYIRNQGFFTVTELAKTIGYTFNKSKYQAEAIANQLIQSIISYQVTVNKNRNHRLSLIKERETQKETKYQVFTGLNEFINFLITHVKKLIQMGNVNNAENAHEVYLVKSNRFEAEKTFISLGILEMLDLLLYEVKGGDNPEIFIRINSKYKIENTIKNAENYQNTILNNVHRRHNISVAMLTYLFENEVNTQEFWDYIENYFLGKVPQEVLEKL
;
A
#
# COMPACT_ATOMS: atom_id res chain seq x y z
N MET A 1 -29.70 -8.29 28.69
CA MET A 1 -28.94 -9.17 27.76
C MET A 1 -29.05 -10.66 28.09
N ASN A 2 -28.73 -11.13 29.31
CA ASN A 2 -28.81 -12.57 29.65
C ASN A 2 -30.20 -13.20 29.42
N GLU A 3 -31.28 -12.51 29.79
CA GLU A 3 -32.66 -12.98 29.53
C GLU A 3 -32.96 -13.14 28.03
N GLN A 4 -32.48 -12.19 27.21
CA GLN A 4 -32.64 -12.26 25.75
C GLN A 4 -31.85 -13.44 25.16
N PHE A 5 -30.62 -13.68 25.62
CA PHE A 5 -29.84 -14.85 25.22
C PHE A 5 -30.58 -16.16 25.52
N LYS A 6 -31.15 -16.31 26.72
CA LYS A 6 -31.96 -17.49 27.08
C LYS A 6 -33.18 -17.66 26.18
N TYR A 7 -33.89 -16.55 25.90
CA TYR A 7 -35.07 -16.57 25.03
C TYR A 7 -34.74 -17.07 23.61
N PHE A 8 -33.76 -16.47 22.95
CA PHE A 8 -33.39 -16.85 21.58
C PHE A 8 -32.74 -18.24 21.51
N LEU A 9 -32.00 -18.65 22.55
CA LEU A 9 -31.48 -20.00 22.63
C LEU A 9 -32.62 -21.03 22.70
N ASN A 10 -33.65 -20.78 23.52
CA ASN A 10 -34.81 -21.66 23.61
C ASN A 10 -35.60 -21.73 22.30
N GLU A 11 -35.79 -20.61 21.60
CA GLU A 11 -36.38 -20.57 20.25
C GLU A 11 -35.58 -21.43 19.26
N PHE A 12 -34.24 -21.27 19.24
CA PHE A 12 -33.37 -22.06 18.38
C PHE A 12 -33.46 -23.56 18.66
N ILE A 13 -33.46 -23.95 19.94
CA ILE A 13 -33.59 -25.36 20.36
C ILE A 13 -34.95 -25.93 19.95
N ASN A 14 -36.03 -25.19 20.19
CA ASN A 14 -37.40 -25.62 19.87
C ASN A 14 -37.61 -25.83 18.37
N GLY A 15 -36.88 -25.09 17.52
CA GLY A 15 -36.89 -25.28 16.06
C GLY A 15 -36.17 -26.54 15.55
N LYS A 16 -35.45 -27.28 16.40
CA LYS A 16 -34.69 -28.47 15.98
C LYS A 16 -35.44 -29.76 16.35
N HIS A 17 -35.99 -30.45 15.35
CA HIS A 17 -36.59 -31.77 15.54
C HIS A 17 -35.55 -32.82 15.98
N LEU A 18 -35.91 -33.62 16.99
CA LEU A 18 -35.11 -34.75 17.46
C LEU A 18 -35.07 -35.85 16.39
N SER A 19 -33.93 -36.02 15.73
CA SER A 19 -33.63 -37.15 14.85
C SER A 19 -33.29 -38.41 15.66
N ASN A 20 -33.05 -39.56 15.00
CA ASN A 20 -32.52 -40.77 15.66
C ASN A 20 -31.09 -40.59 16.23
N LYS A 21 -30.36 -39.53 15.86
CA LYS A 21 -29.03 -39.16 16.41
C LYS A 21 -29.16 -37.98 17.39
N SER A 22 -28.30 -37.98 18.42
CA SER A 22 -28.12 -36.84 19.34
C SER A 22 -27.73 -35.56 18.57
N ASN A 23 -28.15 -34.41 19.09
CA ASN A 23 -27.77 -33.10 18.52
C ASN A 23 -26.74 -32.44 19.43
N LEU A 24 -25.69 -31.87 18.84
CA LEU A 24 -24.66 -31.09 19.52
C LEU A 24 -24.75 -29.64 19.07
N ILE A 25 -25.04 -28.73 20.01
CA ILE A 25 -25.03 -27.28 19.77
C ILE A 25 -23.64 -26.75 20.13
N VAL A 26 -22.96 -26.16 19.16
CA VAL A 26 -21.60 -25.63 19.34
C VAL A 26 -21.64 -24.13 19.35
N PHE A 27 -21.26 -23.51 20.47
CA PHE A 27 -21.27 -22.06 20.62
C PHE A 27 -19.93 -21.46 20.19
N LYS A 28 -19.97 -20.60 19.18
CA LYS A 28 -18.82 -19.87 18.64
C LYS A 28 -18.88 -18.40 19.07
N GLY A 29 -17.84 -17.94 19.77
CA GLY A 29 -17.69 -16.53 20.13
C GLY A 29 -18.63 -16.01 21.21
N PHE A 30 -19.11 -16.89 22.09
CA PHE A 30 -19.92 -16.52 23.24
C PHE A 30 -19.05 -16.29 24.47
N PRO A 31 -19.30 -15.22 25.27
CA PRO A 31 -18.55 -14.99 26.50
C PRO A 31 -18.89 -16.07 27.53
N GLY A 32 -17.92 -16.42 28.38
CA GLY A 32 -18.10 -17.44 29.42
C GLY A 32 -19.28 -17.16 30.35
N GLU A 33 -19.55 -15.88 30.64
CA GLU A 33 -20.70 -15.42 31.45
C GLU A 33 -22.07 -15.81 30.86
N TRP A 34 -22.21 -15.81 29.53
CA TRP A 34 -23.46 -16.25 28.89
C TRP A 34 -23.53 -17.77 28.84
N LEU A 35 -22.40 -18.44 28.57
CA LEU A 35 -22.34 -19.90 28.50
C LEU A 35 -22.63 -20.57 29.85
N SER A 36 -22.29 -19.93 30.98
CA SER A 36 -22.61 -20.44 32.32
C SER A 36 -24.11 -20.45 32.64
N GLU A 37 -24.93 -19.73 31.88
CA GLU A 37 -26.38 -19.64 32.07
C GLU A 37 -27.16 -20.72 31.29
N ILE A 38 -26.46 -21.59 30.54
CA ILE A 38 -27.08 -22.65 29.73
C ILE A 38 -27.49 -23.82 30.63
N GLU A 39 -28.78 -24.14 30.64
CA GLU A 39 -29.34 -25.26 31.43
C GLU A 39 -29.18 -26.64 30.75
N LEU A 40 -28.81 -26.68 29.47
CA LEU A 40 -28.55 -27.93 28.74
C LEU A 40 -27.30 -28.64 29.26
N ALA A 41 -27.26 -29.97 29.09
CA ALA A 41 -26.11 -30.77 29.47
C ALA A 41 -24.88 -30.43 28.60
N LYS A 42 -23.77 -30.04 29.24
CA LYS A 42 -22.49 -29.84 28.56
C LYS A 42 -21.87 -31.19 28.16
N LEU A 43 -21.45 -31.32 26.91
CA LEU A 43 -20.86 -32.55 26.38
C LEU A 43 -19.54 -32.88 27.11
N PHE A 44 -18.70 -31.87 27.34
CA PHE A 44 -17.39 -32.04 27.94
C PHE A 44 -17.33 -31.53 29.38
N SER A 45 -16.58 -32.20 30.23
CA SER A 45 -16.41 -31.86 31.65
C SER A 45 -15.50 -30.65 31.89
N GLN A 46 -14.78 -30.19 30.86
CA GLN A 46 -13.86 -29.05 30.95
C GLN A 46 -14.58 -27.80 31.45
N ALA A 47 -14.01 -27.12 32.45
CA ALA A 47 -14.59 -25.91 33.02
C ALA A 47 -14.40 -24.70 32.10
N LEU A 48 -15.40 -23.83 32.02
CA LEU A 48 -15.24 -22.50 31.39
C LEU A 48 -14.23 -21.67 32.21
N GLY A 49 -13.44 -20.82 31.55
CA GLY A 49 -12.39 -20.04 32.20
C GLY A 49 -11.11 -20.81 32.54
N SER A 50 -11.06 -22.13 32.31
CA SER A 50 -9.81 -22.89 32.41
C SER A 50 -8.77 -22.38 31.42
N ASN A 51 -7.52 -22.82 31.58
CA ASN A 51 -6.48 -22.46 30.63
C ASN A 51 -6.72 -23.15 29.27
N LEU A 52 -6.46 -22.43 28.17
CA LEU A 52 -6.62 -22.95 26.81
C LEU A 52 -5.60 -24.06 26.47
N GLU A 53 -4.41 -24.02 27.06
CA GLU A 53 -3.39 -25.07 26.92
C GLU A 53 -3.84 -26.39 27.56
N ASP A 54 -4.50 -26.32 28.73
CA ASP A 54 -5.07 -27.49 29.38
C ASP A 54 -6.14 -28.13 28.50
N LEU A 55 -7.00 -27.31 27.86
CA LEU A 55 -7.97 -27.77 26.89
C LEU A 55 -7.26 -28.47 25.71
N HIS A 56 -6.22 -27.85 25.15
CA HIS A 56 -5.47 -28.44 24.04
C HIS A 56 -4.90 -29.82 24.38
N ASN A 57 -4.33 -29.97 25.57
CA ASN A 57 -3.75 -31.21 26.06
C ASN A 57 -4.80 -32.29 26.42
N SER A 58 -6.07 -31.91 26.57
CA SER A 58 -7.16 -32.80 26.98
C SER A 58 -7.79 -33.62 25.82
N LYS A 59 -7.27 -33.55 24.60
CA LYS A 59 -7.88 -34.13 23.38
C LYS A 59 -8.39 -35.57 23.54
N MET A 60 -7.58 -36.47 24.08
CA MET A 60 -7.96 -37.88 24.25
C MET A 60 -9.07 -38.07 25.28
N THR A 61 -9.08 -37.26 26.33
CA THR A 61 -10.15 -37.23 27.34
C THR A 61 -11.46 -36.78 26.72
N LEU A 62 -11.45 -35.68 25.95
CA LEU A 62 -12.65 -35.18 25.26
C LEU A 62 -13.24 -36.23 24.30
N ILE A 63 -12.41 -36.89 23.50
CA ILE A 63 -12.87 -37.95 22.58
C ILE A 63 -13.53 -39.09 23.36
N THR A 64 -12.95 -39.47 24.51
CA THR A 64 -13.50 -40.54 25.35
C THR A 64 -14.86 -40.15 25.94
N GLU A 65 -15.00 -38.92 26.47
CA GLU A 65 -16.27 -38.41 26.99
C GLU A 65 -17.35 -38.33 25.92
N ALA A 66 -17.00 -37.86 24.70
CA ALA A 66 -17.93 -37.81 23.58
C ALA A 66 -18.47 -39.21 23.24
N VAL A 67 -17.60 -40.22 23.14
CA VAL A 67 -18.01 -41.60 22.86
C VAL A 67 -18.91 -42.16 23.96
N MET A 68 -18.65 -41.85 25.24
CA MET A 68 -19.47 -42.33 26.35
C MET A 68 -20.86 -41.70 26.40
N LYS A 69 -20.96 -40.38 26.16
CA LYS A 69 -22.22 -39.63 26.27
C LYS A 69 -23.08 -39.71 25.01
N LEU A 70 -22.48 -39.68 23.81
CA LEU A 70 -23.23 -39.64 22.55
C LEU A 70 -23.78 -41.02 22.12
N ASN A 71 -23.35 -42.11 22.74
CA ASN A 71 -23.92 -43.45 22.56
C ASN A 71 -25.20 -43.72 23.39
N GLN A 72 -25.63 -42.75 24.20
CA GLN A 72 -26.87 -42.81 24.99
C GLN A 72 -28.09 -42.38 24.13
N PRO A 73 -29.35 -42.60 24.57
CA PRO A 73 -30.54 -42.15 23.83
C PRO A 73 -30.45 -40.69 23.38
N ALA A 74 -31.04 -40.39 22.21
CA ALA A 74 -30.92 -39.10 21.54
C ALA A 74 -31.23 -37.92 22.49
N GLN A 75 -30.20 -37.14 22.80
CA GLN A 75 -30.26 -35.95 23.65
C GLN A 75 -29.66 -34.73 22.93
N ILE A 76 -29.88 -33.56 23.50
CA ILE A 76 -29.26 -32.31 23.07
C ILE A 76 -28.15 -31.98 24.05
N TYR A 77 -26.92 -31.94 23.54
CA TYR A 77 -25.75 -31.50 24.29
C TYR A 77 -25.24 -30.18 23.75
N TRP A 78 -24.40 -29.48 24.52
CA TRP A 78 -23.65 -28.33 24.02
C TRP A 78 -22.15 -28.40 24.31
N CYS A 79 -21.37 -27.70 23.49
CA CYS A 79 -19.96 -27.42 23.75
C CYS A 79 -19.53 -26.06 23.17
N THR A 80 -18.32 -25.63 23.50
CA THR A 80 -17.66 -24.47 22.90
C THR A 80 -17.00 -24.84 21.57
N PHE A 81 -16.79 -23.85 20.71
CA PHE A 81 -16.10 -24.06 19.44
C PHE A 81 -14.65 -24.55 19.63
N GLU A 82 -13.94 -24.08 20.66
CA GLU A 82 -12.60 -24.54 21.01
C GLU A 82 -12.58 -26.03 21.39
N GLU A 83 -13.59 -26.50 22.13
CA GLU A 83 -13.73 -27.92 22.43
C GLU A 83 -14.01 -28.75 21.17
N LEU A 84 -14.83 -28.25 20.24
CA LEU A 84 -15.07 -28.89 18.93
C LEU A 84 -13.77 -29.01 18.12
N VAL A 85 -12.99 -27.94 18.03
CA VAL A 85 -11.70 -27.92 17.32
C VAL A 85 -10.74 -28.95 17.93
N THR A 86 -10.68 -29.02 19.27
CA THR A 86 -9.82 -29.96 19.99
C THR A 86 -10.25 -31.41 19.76
N ALA A 87 -11.54 -31.71 19.87
CA ALA A 87 -12.12 -33.04 19.69
C ALA A 87 -12.20 -33.48 18.21
N SER A 88 -12.00 -32.55 17.26
CA SER A 88 -12.17 -32.70 15.81
C SER A 88 -13.63 -32.93 15.38
N LYS A 89 -14.15 -32.00 14.56
CA LYS A 89 -15.49 -32.06 13.97
C LYS A 89 -15.77 -33.40 13.27
N ALA A 90 -14.85 -33.83 12.40
CA ALA A 90 -14.97 -35.09 11.66
C ALA A 90 -15.12 -36.32 12.58
N THR A 91 -14.57 -36.25 13.80
CA THR A 91 -14.69 -37.33 14.79
C THR A 91 -16.08 -37.34 15.44
N LEU A 92 -16.64 -36.16 15.73
CA LEU A 92 -17.95 -36.03 16.39
C LEU A 92 -19.13 -36.23 15.44
N GLU A 93 -19.01 -35.87 14.16
CA GLU A 93 -20.05 -36.05 13.13
C GLU A 93 -20.47 -37.52 12.94
N ALA A 94 -19.59 -38.47 13.29
CA ALA A 94 -19.92 -39.88 13.29
C ALA A 94 -21.07 -40.20 14.28
N PHE A 95 -21.12 -39.51 15.42
CA PHE A 95 -22.00 -39.83 16.56
C PHE A 95 -23.19 -38.89 16.72
N CYS A 96 -23.10 -37.64 16.24
CA CYS A 96 -24.12 -36.62 16.46
C CYS A 96 -24.28 -35.67 15.27
N ASN A 97 -25.42 -34.98 15.21
CA ASN A 97 -25.61 -33.86 14.29
C ASN A 97 -25.07 -32.59 14.95
N ILE A 98 -24.15 -31.90 14.28
CA ILE A 98 -23.49 -30.71 14.82
C ILE A 98 -24.17 -29.47 14.25
N HIS A 99 -24.62 -28.58 15.14
CA HIS A 99 -25.19 -27.28 14.80
C HIS A 99 -24.30 -26.21 15.41
N ILE A 100 -23.58 -25.46 14.58
CA ILE A 100 -22.72 -24.38 15.06
C ILE A 100 -23.54 -23.10 15.10
N VAL A 101 -23.56 -22.46 16.27
CA VAL A 101 -24.28 -21.22 16.54
C VAL A 101 -23.25 -20.11 16.75
N SER A 102 -23.39 -19.03 16.00
CA SER A 102 -22.50 -17.86 16.08
C SER A 102 -23.13 -16.74 16.89
N ASN A 103 -22.30 -16.06 17.67
CA ASN A 103 -22.69 -14.83 18.36
C ASN A 103 -22.60 -13.64 17.41
N ASN A 104 -23.65 -13.40 16.62
CA ASN A 104 -23.71 -12.33 15.62
C ASN A 104 -23.80 -10.90 16.19
N PHE A 105 -23.71 -10.74 17.51
CA PHE A 105 -23.37 -9.46 18.13
C PHE A 105 -21.93 -9.04 17.82
N TYR A 106 -21.08 -10.03 17.50
CA TYR A 106 -19.70 -9.89 17.05
C TYR A 106 -19.58 -10.35 15.60
N GLN A 107 -18.64 -9.78 14.85
CA GLN A 107 -18.41 -10.14 13.44
C GLN A 107 -17.12 -10.94 13.24
N TYR A 108 -15.99 -10.34 13.60
CA TYR A 108 -14.66 -10.92 13.39
C TYR A 108 -13.92 -11.20 14.69
N TYR A 109 -14.10 -10.34 15.68
CA TYR A 109 -13.43 -10.39 16.96
C TYR A 109 -14.43 -10.78 18.04
N PHE A 110 -14.17 -11.90 18.69
CA PHE A 110 -15.05 -12.53 19.66
C PHE A 110 -14.43 -12.55 21.06
N PRO A 111 -15.24 -12.57 22.12
CA PRO A 111 -14.75 -12.80 23.48
C PRO A 111 -14.14 -14.20 23.62
N ILE A 112 -13.15 -14.33 24.51
CA ILE A 112 -12.46 -15.60 24.79
C ILE A 112 -13.14 -16.29 26.00
N PRO A 113 -13.66 -17.52 25.85
CA PRO A 113 -14.28 -18.24 26.97
C PRO A 113 -13.26 -18.94 27.91
N TYR A 114 -11.98 -18.96 27.53
CA TYR A 114 -10.87 -19.58 28.26
C TYR A 114 -9.79 -18.55 28.62
N THR A 115 -8.98 -18.86 29.64
CA THR A 115 -7.83 -18.02 30.00
C THR A 115 -6.59 -18.41 29.19
N ILE A 116 -5.75 -17.42 28.90
CA ILE A 116 -4.46 -17.60 28.23
C ILE A 116 -3.38 -17.04 29.17
N ASN A 117 -2.43 -17.87 29.57
CA ASN A 117 -1.32 -17.45 30.43
C ASN A 117 -0.48 -16.41 29.69
N ASN A 118 -0.02 -15.37 30.40
CA ASN A 118 0.84 -14.32 29.86
C ASN A 118 0.25 -13.61 28.62
N LEU A 119 -1.08 -13.54 28.47
CA LEU A 119 -1.72 -12.97 27.28
C LEU A 119 -1.25 -11.55 26.94
N ASN A 120 -1.05 -10.69 27.94
CA ASN A 120 -0.50 -9.34 27.73
C ASN A 120 0.90 -9.40 27.10
N THR A 121 1.81 -10.18 27.70
CA THR A 121 3.18 -10.36 27.18
C THR A 121 3.17 -10.99 25.79
N ILE A 122 2.34 -12.00 25.56
CA ILE A 122 2.15 -12.61 24.23
C ILE A 122 1.67 -11.57 23.22
N TYR A 123 0.68 -10.76 23.58
CA TYR A 123 0.17 -9.70 22.71
C TYR A 123 1.26 -8.68 22.38
N GLU A 124 1.94 -8.16 23.39
CA GLU A 124 3.01 -7.16 23.25
C GLU A 124 4.19 -7.68 22.42
N GLU A 125 4.69 -8.88 22.72
CA GLU A 125 5.86 -9.44 22.05
C GLU A 125 5.56 -9.99 20.64
N TYR A 126 4.35 -10.51 20.41
CA TYR A 126 4.04 -11.25 19.18
C TYR A 126 3.03 -10.56 18.26
N TYR A 127 1.99 -9.93 18.80
CA TYR A 127 0.95 -9.28 17.97
C TYR A 127 1.25 -7.81 17.74
N GLU A 128 1.92 -7.15 18.68
CA GLU A 128 2.23 -5.73 18.66
C GLU A 128 3.65 -5.44 18.15
N ASP A 129 4.70 -6.00 18.77
CA ASP A 129 6.10 -5.72 18.42
C ASP A 129 6.72 -6.78 17.49
N ILE A 130 6.10 -6.96 16.33
CA ILE A 130 6.52 -7.88 15.26
C ILE A 130 7.97 -7.63 14.81
N ASP A 131 8.54 -6.46 15.12
CA ASP A 131 9.91 -6.08 14.77
C ASP A 131 10.99 -6.72 15.66
N ARG A 132 10.65 -7.12 16.90
CA ARG A 132 11.66 -7.56 17.89
C ARG A 132 12.02 -9.03 17.85
N HIS A 133 11.14 -9.93 17.38
CA HIS A 133 11.35 -11.37 17.56
C HIS A 133 11.35 -12.16 16.25
N THR A 134 12.35 -13.03 16.08
CA THR A 134 12.44 -14.02 14.99
C THR A 134 11.93 -15.40 15.41
N ASP A 135 11.79 -15.65 16.71
CA ASP A 135 11.35 -16.93 17.27
C ASP A 135 9.89 -16.82 17.73
N VAL A 136 9.09 -17.85 17.42
CA VAL A 136 7.73 -18.00 17.96
C VAL A 136 7.88 -18.64 19.34
N PRO A 137 7.45 -17.99 20.44
CA PRO A 137 7.39 -18.64 21.75
C PRO A 137 6.62 -19.96 21.67
N ASP A 138 7.08 -21.00 22.35
CA ASP A 138 6.42 -22.32 22.36
C ASP A 138 4.95 -22.20 22.79
N ASP A 139 4.66 -21.28 23.72
CA ASP A 139 3.33 -20.94 24.23
C ASP A 139 2.35 -20.42 23.16
N ILE A 140 2.81 -19.97 21.99
CA ILE A 140 1.95 -19.43 20.92
C ILE A 140 1.50 -20.52 19.94
N GLN A 141 2.22 -21.65 19.88
CA GLN A 141 1.95 -22.69 18.88
C GLN A 141 0.54 -23.27 19.03
N PHE A 142 0.07 -23.51 20.26
CA PHE A 142 -1.28 -24.04 20.46
C PHE A 142 -2.37 -22.99 20.26
N ILE A 143 -2.15 -21.71 20.63
CA ILE A 143 -3.12 -20.62 20.44
C ILE A 143 -3.51 -20.51 18.96
N SER A 144 -2.51 -20.60 18.08
CA SER A 144 -2.69 -20.54 16.63
C SER A 144 -3.38 -21.76 15.99
N ILE A 145 -3.80 -22.74 16.79
CA ILE A 145 -4.69 -23.82 16.34
C ILE A 145 -6.15 -23.33 16.38
N TYR A 146 -6.47 -22.46 17.35
CA TYR A 146 -7.82 -21.94 17.57
C TYR A 146 -8.03 -20.58 16.93
N TYR A 147 -7.05 -19.68 17.10
CA TYR A 147 -7.21 -18.25 16.81
C TYR A 147 -6.20 -17.75 15.78
N GLY A 148 -6.69 -17.02 14.78
CA GLY A 148 -5.90 -16.41 13.71
C GLY A 148 -5.31 -15.06 14.10
N ASN A 149 -5.97 -14.33 15.00
CA ASN A 149 -5.49 -13.06 15.54
C ASN A 149 -6.02 -12.79 16.96
N ILE A 150 -5.32 -11.92 17.68
CA ILE A 150 -5.75 -11.35 18.96
C ILE A 150 -5.80 -9.83 18.80
N LEU A 151 -6.91 -9.23 19.20
CA LEU A 151 -7.10 -7.78 19.28
C LEU A 151 -7.13 -7.36 20.75
N LYS A 152 -6.43 -6.26 21.05
CA LYS A 152 -6.49 -5.57 22.33
C LYS A 152 -7.08 -4.19 22.08
N THR A 153 -8.11 -3.81 22.84
CA THR A 153 -8.73 -2.48 22.75
C THR A 153 -8.07 -1.49 23.72
N ASP A 154 -8.37 -0.20 23.56
CA ASP A 154 -7.87 0.86 24.45
C ASP A 154 -8.32 0.69 25.90
N ASN A 155 -9.46 0.02 26.13
CA ASN A 155 -9.94 -0.36 27.46
C ASN A 155 -9.29 -1.66 27.98
N GLU A 156 -8.17 -2.09 27.40
CA GLU A 156 -7.40 -3.28 27.78
C GLU A 156 -8.19 -4.60 27.66
N ASN A 157 -9.23 -4.63 26.82
CA ASN A 157 -10.02 -5.84 26.57
C ASN A 157 -9.44 -6.65 25.41
N PHE A 158 -9.43 -7.97 25.57
CA PHE A 158 -8.93 -8.92 24.58
C PHE A 158 -10.05 -9.62 23.83
N TYR A 159 -9.89 -9.73 22.51
CA TYR A 159 -10.78 -10.43 21.60
C TYR A 159 -9.97 -11.28 20.61
N VAL A 160 -10.59 -12.33 20.08
CA VAL A 160 -9.94 -13.29 19.18
C VAL A 160 -10.71 -13.46 17.87
N SER A 161 -9.97 -13.69 16.80
CA SER A 161 -10.54 -14.11 15.51
C SER A 161 -10.32 -15.61 15.33
N TYR A 162 -11.35 -16.37 15.00
CA TYR A 162 -11.25 -17.81 14.71
C TYR A 162 -10.58 -18.07 13.35
N ILE A 163 -9.83 -19.17 13.23
CA ILE A 163 -9.20 -19.58 11.95
C ILE A 163 -10.21 -20.23 11.01
N ASP A 164 -11.09 -21.05 11.57
CA ASP A 164 -12.03 -21.87 10.81
C ASP A 164 -13.36 -21.14 10.57
N GLU A 165 -13.77 -21.14 9.30
CA GLU A 165 -15.06 -20.66 8.82
C GLU A 165 -15.94 -21.87 8.57
N GLU A 166 -16.33 -22.51 9.67
CA GLU A 166 -17.42 -23.48 9.64
C GLU A 166 -18.75 -22.76 9.42
N GLU A 167 -19.63 -23.34 8.61
CA GLU A 167 -21.00 -22.83 8.45
C GLU A 167 -21.68 -22.77 9.82
N SER A 168 -22.09 -21.57 10.20
CA SER A 168 -22.76 -21.30 11.47
C SER A 168 -24.06 -20.57 11.25
N VAL A 169 -25.02 -20.80 12.14
CA VAL A 169 -26.28 -20.06 12.16
C VAL A 169 -26.19 -18.97 13.22
N ASP A 170 -26.63 -17.77 12.87
CA ASP A 170 -26.70 -16.65 13.80
C ASP A 170 -27.77 -16.89 14.86
N LEU A 171 -27.45 -16.57 16.13
CA LEU A 171 -28.40 -16.76 17.22
C LEU A 171 -29.50 -15.68 17.25
N PHE A 172 -29.12 -14.42 17.07
CA PHE A 172 -30.03 -13.30 17.20
C PHE A 172 -30.61 -12.90 15.84
N PRO A 173 -31.93 -12.65 15.73
CA PRO A 173 -32.55 -12.27 14.47
C PRO A 173 -32.22 -10.82 14.09
N VAL A 174 -32.05 -10.58 12.79
CA VAL A 174 -31.90 -9.25 12.19
C VAL A 174 -33.01 -9.08 11.16
N SER A 175 -33.77 -7.98 11.22
CA SER A 175 -34.95 -7.77 10.36
C SER A 175 -34.58 -7.42 8.92
N GLY A 176 -33.36 -6.95 8.68
CA GLY A 176 -32.86 -6.58 7.36
C GLY A 176 -33.49 -5.29 6.80
N GLU A 177 -34.26 -4.55 7.61
CA GLU A 177 -34.83 -3.26 7.22
C GLU A 177 -33.77 -2.15 7.22
N VAL A 178 -33.93 -1.17 6.33
CA VAL A 178 -33.02 -0.01 6.28
C VAL A 178 -33.20 0.81 7.55
N MET A 179 -32.15 0.86 8.36
CA MET A 179 -32.14 1.56 9.62
C MET A 179 -32.30 3.08 9.43
N ASN A 180 -33.44 3.61 9.85
CA ASN A 180 -33.67 5.05 10.00
C ASN A 180 -33.36 5.47 11.44
N LEU A 181 -32.23 6.17 11.63
CA LEU A 181 -31.86 6.80 12.91
C LEU A 181 -32.19 8.29 12.87
N SER A 182 -32.65 8.84 14.00
CA SER A 182 -32.78 10.28 14.18
C SER A 182 -31.42 10.97 14.09
N ILE A 183 -31.40 12.14 13.44
CA ILE A 183 -30.19 12.93 13.26
C ILE A 183 -30.09 13.98 14.37
N VAL A 184 -28.91 14.07 14.99
CA VAL A 184 -28.56 15.10 15.98
C VAL A 184 -27.38 15.91 15.47
N THR A 185 -27.46 17.23 15.58
CA THR A 185 -26.41 18.17 15.12
C THR A 185 -25.66 18.85 16.26
N LYS A 186 -26.23 18.88 17.46
CA LYS A 186 -25.56 19.40 18.66
C LYS A 186 -24.48 18.43 19.13
N GLU A 187 -23.34 18.95 19.55
CA GLU A 187 -22.21 18.16 20.03
C GLU A 187 -22.63 17.25 21.21
N GLN A 188 -22.35 15.95 21.07
CA GLN A 188 -22.64 14.88 22.03
C GLN A 188 -21.44 13.92 22.07
N PRO A 189 -21.23 13.17 23.17
CA PRO A 189 -20.34 12.01 23.14
C PRO A 189 -20.82 11.02 22.07
N PHE A 190 -19.93 10.60 21.17
CA PHE A 190 -20.27 9.70 20.07
C PHE A 190 -19.22 8.61 19.88
N ILE A 191 -19.63 7.50 19.26
CA ILE A 191 -18.75 6.45 18.79
C ILE A 191 -18.64 6.59 17.26
N GLU A 192 -17.41 6.76 16.77
CA GLU A 192 -17.14 6.82 15.34
C GLU A 192 -16.93 5.40 14.80
N LEU A 193 -17.78 4.98 13.87
CA LEU A 193 -17.68 3.69 13.21
C LEU A 193 -16.64 3.77 12.10
N SER A 194 -15.66 2.86 12.14
CA SER A 194 -14.52 2.80 11.22
C SER A 194 -14.07 1.35 10.97
N GLU A 195 -13.00 1.14 10.20
CA GLU A 195 -12.36 -0.18 10.09
C GLU A 195 -11.83 -0.68 11.45
N ASP A 196 -11.49 0.23 12.37
CA ASP A 196 -11.19 -0.11 13.76
C ASP A 196 -12.50 -0.31 14.55
N GLU A 197 -12.72 -1.56 14.93
CA GLU A 197 -13.91 -2.04 15.64
C GLU A 197 -13.77 -1.93 17.16
N GLY A 198 -12.56 -1.65 17.69
CA GLY A 198 -12.26 -1.67 19.12
C GLY A 198 -13.26 -0.89 19.99
N PRO A 199 -13.54 0.38 19.68
CA PRO A 199 -14.51 1.18 20.43
C PRO A 199 -15.93 0.59 20.44
N PHE A 200 -16.34 -0.07 19.34
CA PHE A 200 -17.65 -0.70 19.24
C PHE A 200 -17.70 -2.03 20.02
N LEU A 201 -16.60 -2.78 20.04
CA LEU A 201 -16.46 -4.01 20.85
C LEU A 201 -16.50 -3.72 22.35
N ASP A 202 -15.85 -2.62 22.78
CA ASP A 202 -15.89 -2.17 24.17
C ASP A 202 -17.31 -1.74 24.56
N LEU A 203 -17.99 -0.98 23.71
CA LEU A 203 -19.40 -0.63 23.90
C LEU A 203 -20.27 -1.88 24.09
N ILE A 204 -20.14 -2.87 23.21
CA ILE A 204 -20.89 -4.11 23.31
C ILE A 204 -20.65 -4.79 24.66
N LYS A 205 -19.40 -4.85 25.10
CA LYS A 205 -19.03 -5.49 26.37
C LYS A 205 -19.63 -4.75 27.56
N GLU A 206 -19.65 -3.42 27.53
CA GLU A 206 -20.27 -2.59 28.55
C GLU A 206 -21.80 -2.75 28.59
N ILE A 207 -22.48 -2.67 27.45
CA ILE A 207 -23.92 -2.91 27.33
C ILE A 207 -24.29 -4.34 27.80
N SER A 208 -23.44 -5.32 27.49
CA SER A 208 -23.66 -6.71 27.90
C SER A 208 -23.57 -6.89 29.41
N LYS A 209 -22.72 -6.11 30.09
CA LYS A 209 -22.59 -6.11 31.55
C LYS A 209 -23.71 -5.34 32.23
N ASP A 210 -23.96 -4.11 31.79
CA ASP A 210 -24.98 -3.23 32.34
C ASP A 210 -25.49 -2.25 31.27
N SER A 211 -26.67 -2.55 30.70
CA SER A 211 -27.30 -1.67 29.72
C SER A 211 -27.81 -0.36 30.31
N SER A 212 -28.00 -0.27 31.64
CA SER A 212 -28.54 0.93 32.29
C SER A 212 -27.57 2.13 32.30
N LEU A 213 -26.29 1.87 31.98
CA LEU A 213 -25.25 2.91 31.82
C LEU A 213 -25.58 3.90 30.70
N TYR A 214 -26.41 3.50 29.74
CA TYR A 214 -26.71 4.27 28.54
C TYR A 214 -28.20 4.53 28.40
N SER A 215 -28.62 5.80 28.38
CA SER A 215 -29.97 6.19 27.95
C SER A 215 -30.05 6.46 26.45
N SER A 216 -28.93 6.90 25.86
CA SER A 216 -28.83 7.26 24.45
C SER A 216 -27.44 6.99 23.91
N LEU A 217 -27.37 6.50 22.68
CA LEU A 217 -26.13 6.27 21.94
C LEU A 217 -26.10 7.09 20.66
N PHE A 218 -24.96 7.73 20.41
CA PHE A 218 -24.73 8.53 19.21
C PHE A 218 -23.62 7.90 18.39
N PHE A 219 -23.93 7.54 17.14
CA PHE A 219 -22.95 7.01 16.20
C PHE A 219 -22.63 8.02 15.11
N VAL A 220 -21.38 8.07 14.71
CA VAL A 220 -20.91 8.80 13.53
C VAL A 220 -20.32 7.81 12.55
N TRP A 221 -20.72 7.88 11.28
CA TRP A 221 -20.05 7.17 10.20
C TRP A 221 -20.11 7.99 8.92
N LYS A 222 -19.17 7.70 8.03
CA LYS A 222 -19.10 8.25 6.68
C LYS A 222 -19.52 7.21 5.66
N GLY A 223 -20.06 7.67 4.54
CA GLY A 223 -20.49 6.81 3.45
C GLY A 223 -21.71 5.95 3.79
N ASN A 224 -21.77 4.78 3.17
CA ASN A 224 -22.87 3.84 3.31
C ASN A 224 -22.53 2.84 4.43
N LEU A 225 -23.40 2.73 5.45
CA LEU A 225 -23.20 1.87 6.62
C LEU A 225 -23.12 0.37 6.26
N GLN A 226 -23.81 -0.04 5.19
CA GLN A 226 -23.80 -1.42 4.69
C GLN A 226 -22.48 -1.80 3.99
N GLN A 227 -21.58 -0.85 3.72
CA GLN A 227 -20.28 -1.15 3.09
C GLN A 227 -19.19 -1.55 4.10
N PHE A 228 -19.41 -1.35 5.40
CA PHE A 228 -18.46 -1.77 6.43
C PHE A 228 -18.45 -3.30 6.55
N SER A 229 -17.26 -3.92 6.50
CA SER A 229 -17.11 -5.37 6.66
C SER A 229 -17.48 -5.85 8.06
N GLN A 230 -17.39 -4.97 9.06
CA GLN A 230 -17.75 -5.22 10.47
C GLN A 230 -19.27 -5.36 10.69
N ASN A 231 -20.07 -5.18 9.64
CA ASN A 231 -21.52 -5.29 9.63
C ASN A 231 -22.22 -4.45 10.73
N TYR A 232 -21.82 -3.18 10.85
CA TYR A 232 -22.36 -2.29 11.88
C TYR A 232 -23.87 -2.07 11.76
N SER A 233 -24.44 -2.15 10.55
CA SER A 233 -25.89 -1.98 10.34
C SER A 233 -26.66 -3.01 11.17
N ASP A 234 -26.40 -4.29 10.94
CA ASP A 234 -27.10 -5.37 11.62
C ASP A 234 -26.84 -5.34 13.13
N ARG A 235 -25.61 -5.02 13.54
CA ARG A 235 -25.24 -5.01 14.96
C ARG A 235 -25.84 -3.85 15.75
N ILE A 236 -25.97 -2.68 15.15
CA ILE A 236 -26.72 -1.58 15.76
C ILE A 236 -28.21 -1.93 15.86
N GLU A 237 -28.75 -2.66 14.88
CA GLU A 237 -30.12 -3.14 14.91
C GLU A 237 -30.33 -4.13 16.05
N LEU A 238 -29.39 -5.06 16.24
CA LEU A 238 -29.38 -5.98 17.37
C LEU A 238 -29.38 -5.24 18.71
N ILE A 239 -28.63 -4.14 18.87
CA ILE A 239 -28.70 -3.31 20.08
C ILE A 239 -30.12 -2.77 20.29
N ARG A 240 -30.78 -2.26 19.25
CA ARG A 240 -32.17 -1.75 19.35
C ARG A 240 -33.18 -2.84 19.73
N THR A 241 -32.99 -4.05 19.21
CA THR A 241 -33.91 -5.17 19.42
C THR A 241 -33.72 -5.80 20.81
N LEU A 242 -32.47 -6.01 21.22
CA LEU A 242 -32.15 -6.67 22.48
C LEU A 242 -32.21 -5.72 23.69
N VAL A 243 -32.03 -4.42 23.45
CA VAL A 243 -31.95 -3.37 24.48
C VAL A 243 -32.77 -2.13 24.07
N PRO A 244 -34.11 -2.27 23.93
CA PRO A 244 -34.98 -1.23 23.36
C PRO A 244 -35.06 0.06 24.18
N GLU A 245 -34.65 0.03 25.44
CA GLU A 245 -34.54 1.19 26.32
C GLU A 245 -33.49 2.23 25.87
N ILE A 246 -32.51 1.83 25.05
CA ILE A 246 -31.45 2.73 24.58
C ILE A 246 -31.90 3.44 23.29
N VAL A 247 -31.95 4.78 23.33
CA VAL A 247 -32.25 5.58 22.13
C VAL A 247 -30.99 5.73 21.27
N ILE A 248 -30.99 5.16 20.07
CA ILE A 248 -29.87 5.26 19.13
C ILE A 248 -30.12 6.37 18.10
N SER A 249 -29.12 7.24 17.90
CA SER A 249 -29.18 8.36 16.95
C SER A 249 -27.89 8.48 16.13
N ARG A 250 -27.99 9.08 14.95
CA ARG A 250 -26.82 9.48 14.15
C ARG A 250 -26.42 10.90 14.52
N TYR A 251 -25.17 11.08 14.94
CA TYR A 251 -24.59 12.41 15.10
C TYR A 251 -24.00 12.88 13.76
N GLN A 252 -24.36 14.08 13.32
CA GLN A 252 -23.80 14.71 12.12
C GLN A 252 -22.87 15.85 12.52
N LYS A 253 -21.58 15.68 12.22
CA LYS A 253 -20.56 16.71 12.45
C LYS A 253 -20.80 17.88 11.47
N SER A 254 -20.85 19.11 11.97
CA SER A 254 -20.91 20.31 11.14
C SER A 254 -19.72 21.23 11.40
N THR A 255 -19.27 21.92 10.37
CA THR A 255 -18.19 22.90 10.44
C THR A 255 -18.78 24.26 10.80
N GLU A 256 -18.47 24.75 11.98
CA GLU A 256 -18.94 26.04 12.47
C GLU A 256 -17.80 27.06 12.53
N THR A 257 -18.12 28.32 12.23
CA THR A 257 -17.21 29.45 12.44
C THR A 257 -17.09 29.72 13.93
N LYS A 258 -15.87 29.64 14.46
CA LYS A 258 -15.57 29.85 15.88
C LYS A 258 -14.72 31.10 16.07
N ALA A 259 -14.96 31.82 17.15
CA ALA A 259 -14.08 32.90 17.58
C ALA A 259 -12.74 32.31 18.04
N VAL A 260 -11.63 32.88 17.54
CA VAL A 260 -10.27 32.44 17.88
C VAL A 260 -9.71 33.36 18.95
N SER A 261 -9.60 32.87 20.19
CA SER A 261 -9.16 33.68 21.34
C SER A 261 -7.70 34.13 21.24
N ARG A 262 -6.84 33.35 20.57
CA ARG A 262 -5.39 33.59 20.46
C ARG A 262 -4.96 34.12 19.08
N VAL A 263 -5.89 34.73 18.33
CA VAL A 263 -5.62 35.16 16.95
C VAL A 263 -4.44 36.12 16.84
N GLU A 264 -4.31 37.05 17.79
CA GLU A 264 -3.24 38.05 17.83
C GLU A 264 -1.85 37.40 17.94
N GLU A 265 -1.73 36.28 18.66
CA GLU A 265 -0.45 35.56 18.78
C GLU A 265 -0.05 34.90 17.46
N TYR A 266 -1.03 34.40 16.70
CA TYR A 266 -0.77 33.79 15.39
C TYR A 266 -0.50 34.87 14.33
N GLU A 267 -1.19 36.01 14.41
CA GLU A 267 -0.96 37.17 13.55
C GLU A 267 0.42 37.80 13.81
N ASP A 268 0.92 37.80 15.05
CA ASP A 268 2.31 38.19 15.34
C ASP A 268 3.31 37.31 14.59
N VAL A 269 3.17 35.98 14.64
CA VAL A 269 4.02 35.05 13.88
C VAL A 269 3.88 35.30 12.36
N LEU A 270 2.66 35.47 11.87
CA LEU A 270 2.39 35.74 10.46
C LEU A 270 3.05 37.04 10.00
N LYS A 271 2.97 38.11 10.80
CA LYS A 271 3.54 39.42 10.51
C LYS A 271 5.06 39.39 10.58
N ARG A 272 5.65 38.76 11.59
CA ARG A 272 7.11 38.64 11.76
C ARG A 272 7.77 37.92 10.60
N TYR A 273 7.20 36.79 10.16
CA TYR A 273 7.86 35.92 9.19
C TYR A 273 7.32 36.05 7.76
N TRP A 274 6.02 36.29 7.55
CA TRP A 274 5.42 36.42 6.21
C TRP A 274 5.03 37.85 5.82
N GLY A 275 5.03 38.80 6.77
CA GLY A 275 4.71 40.21 6.50
C GLY A 275 3.23 40.51 6.22
N TYR A 276 2.31 39.58 6.56
CA TYR A 276 0.87 39.82 6.44
C TYR A 276 0.25 40.15 7.79
N ASP A 277 -0.69 41.10 7.81
CA ASP A 277 -1.37 41.50 9.04
C ASP A 277 -2.50 40.53 9.46
N HIS A 278 -3.18 39.91 8.49
CA HIS A 278 -4.38 39.10 8.76
C HIS A 278 -4.42 37.80 7.97
N PHE A 279 -5.04 36.79 8.56
CA PHE A 279 -5.34 35.52 7.93
C PHE A 279 -6.49 35.59 6.92
N ARG A 280 -6.43 34.74 5.88
CA ARG A 280 -7.48 34.67 4.86
C ARG A 280 -8.73 33.97 5.37
N GLN A 281 -9.87 34.32 4.78
CA GLN A 281 -11.14 33.60 4.92
C GLN A 281 -11.27 32.59 3.79
N LEU A 282 -11.53 31.33 4.13
CA LEU A 282 -11.67 30.23 3.19
C LEU A 282 -13.13 29.80 3.08
N LYS A 283 -13.60 29.55 1.85
CA LYS A 283 -14.88 28.88 1.60
C LYS A 283 -14.71 27.38 1.90
N MET A 284 -15.53 26.85 2.81
CA MET A 284 -15.53 25.44 3.22
C MET A 284 -16.95 24.90 3.15
N TYR A 285 -17.12 23.61 2.83
CA TYR A 285 -18.42 22.94 2.98
C TYR A 285 -18.76 22.81 4.45
N LYS A 286 -19.97 23.23 4.83
CA LYS A 286 -20.44 23.21 6.21
C LYS A 286 -20.66 21.78 6.71
N ASN A 287 -21.39 20.97 5.94
CA ASN A 287 -21.62 19.57 6.25
C ASN A 287 -21.70 18.74 4.96
N VAL A 288 -20.64 17.98 4.66
CA VAL A 288 -20.60 17.10 3.48
C VAL A 288 -21.48 15.86 3.63
N ASP A 289 -21.97 15.56 4.84
CA ASP A 289 -22.88 14.43 5.11
C ASP A 289 -24.36 14.86 5.11
N ASP A 290 -24.64 16.14 4.93
CA ASP A 290 -26.01 16.61 4.73
C ASP A 290 -26.49 16.18 3.35
N TYR A 291 -27.35 15.16 3.27
CA TYR A 291 -27.85 14.65 2.00
C TYR A 291 -28.79 15.64 1.30
N GLU A 292 -29.43 16.54 2.06
CA GLU A 292 -30.33 17.56 1.52
C GLU A 292 -29.51 18.74 0.98
N ASN A 293 -28.54 19.23 1.76
CA ASN A 293 -27.77 20.43 1.43
C ASN A 293 -26.23 20.25 1.48
N PRO A 294 -25.64 19.28 0.76
CA PRO A 294 -24.20 18.96 0.87
C PRO A 294 -23.28 20.07 0.34
N LYS A 295 -23.85 21.04 -0.39
CA LYS A 295 -23.15 22.16 -1.02
C LYS A 295 -23.21 23.45 -0.18
N GLU A 296 -23.83 23.42 1.00
CA GLU A 296 -23.88 24.60 1.87
C GLU A 296 -22.46 25.00 2.27
N LEU A 297 -22.12 26.27 2.03
CA LEU A 297 -20.79 26.82 2.31
C LEU A 297 -20.79 27.68 3.56
N THR A 298 -19.70 27.60 4.31
CA THR A 298 -19.36 28.50 5.41
C THR A 298 -18.00 29.14 5.17
N ARG A 299 -17.72 30.23 5.90
CA ARG A 299 -16.42 30.91 5.87
C ARG A 299 -15.63 30.59 7.14
N ILE A 300 -14.45 30.01 6.96
CA ILE A 300 -13.54 29.64 8.04
C ILE A 300 -12.24 30.43 7.87
N SER A 301 -11.80 31.10 8.94
CA SER A 301 -10.50 31.76 8.98
C SER A 301 -9.38 30.74 9.02
N GLN A 302 -8.26 30.98 8.33
CA GLN A 302 -7.06 30.15 8.53
C GLN A 302 -6.61 30.12 9.99
N ALA A 303 -6.84 31.20 10.74
CA ALA A 303 -6.54 31.27 12.17
C ALA A 303 -7.29 30.22 12.99
N GLN A 304 -8.50 29.82 12.58
CA GLN A 304 -9.27 28.78 13.27
C GLN A 304 -8.62 27.41 13.12
N ILE A 305 -8.17 27.08 11.91
CA ILE A 305 -7.46 25.83 11.63
C ILE A 305 -6.13 25.79 12.41
N ILE A 306 -5.39 26.91 12.40
CA ILE A 306 -4.14 27.07 13.15
C ILE A 306 -4.39 26.89 14.66
N ASN A 307 -5.45 27.51 15.19
CA ASN A 307 -5.83 27.40 16.59
C ASN A 307 -6.13 25.96 16.99
N ASP A 308 -6.88 25.22 16.17
CA ASP A 308 -7.18 23.82 16.43
C ASP A 308 -5.89 22.99 16.46
N LEU A 309 -4.98 23.18 15.50
CA LEU A 309 -3.69 22.48 15.48
C LEU A 309 -2.87 22.74 16.75
N VAL A 310 -2.75 24.00 17.16
CA VAL A 310 -2.03 24.38 18.39
C VAL A 310 -2.71 23.80 19.62
N THR A 311 -4.04 23.90 19.70
CA THR A 311 -4.82 23.40 20.84
C THR A 311 -4.67 21.89 20.99
N GLN A 312 -4.78 21.13 19.89
CA GLN A 312 -4.62 19.67 19.93
C GLN A 312 -3.18 19.26 20.29
N ALA A 313 -2.18 20.00 19.80
CA ALA A 313 -0.78 19.77 20.18
C ALA A 313 -0.53 20.06 21.67
N GLU A 314 -1.14 21.12 22.22
CA GLU A 314 -1.07 21.44 23.64
C GLU A 314 -1.75 20.38 24.52
N LEU A 315 -2.91 19.86 24.09
CA LEU A 315 -3.60 18.79 24.79
C LEU A 315 -2.75 17.52 24.82
N ALA A 316 -2.20 17.11 23.67
CA ALA A 316 -1.31 15.96 23.57
C ALA A 316 -0.06 16.11 24.44
N ASN A 317 0.60 17.27 24.41
CA ASN A 317 1.79 17.54 25.21
C ASN A 317 1.51 17.52 26.74
N LYS A 318 0.27 17.81 27.15
CA LYS A 318 -0.21 17.72 28.54
C LYS A 318 -0.70 16.32 28.94
N GLY A 319 -0.73 15.36 28.01
CA GLY A 319 -1.28 14.02 28.25
C GLY A 319 -2.81 13.96 28.31
N ASN A 320 -3.49 15.00 27.81
CA ASN A 320 -4.95 15.01 27.70
C ASN A 320 -5.41 14.38 26.38
N ALA A 321 -6.66 13.93 26.33
CA ALA A 321 -7.28 13.50 25.08
C ALA A 321 -7.22 14.61 24.02
N PHE A 322 -6.78 14.25 22.82
CA PHE A 322 -6.64 15.15 21.68
C PHE A 322 -7.28 14.51 20.45
N ARG A 323 -7.42 15.31 19.40
CA ARG A 323 -8.00 14.91 18.13
C ARG A 323 -7.02 15.19 17.00
N ASP A 324 -7.12 14.40 15.94
CA ASP A 324 -6.42 14.66 14.69
C ASP A 324 -7.12 15.72 13.86
N ILE A 325 -6.51 16.17 12.78
CA ILE A 325 -7.09 17.20 11.91
C ILE A 325 -6.98 16.76 10.45
N PHE A 326 -8.06 16.92 9.70
CA PHE A 326 -8.09 16.67 8.25
C PHE A 326 -8.48 17.94 7.50
N VAL A 327 -7.58 18.46 6.67
CA VAL A 327 -7.79 19.71 5.92
C VAL A 327 -7.69 19.46 4.42
N THR A 328 -8.75 19.79 3.71
CA THR A 328 -8.69 20.00 2.27
C THR A 328 -8.82 21.47 1.95
N SER A 329 -7.98 21.95 1.04
CA SER A 329 -8.00 23.34 0.65
C SER A 329 -7.41 23.49 -0.75
N PRO A 330 -8.05 24.21 -1.68
CA PRO A 330 -7.60 24.28 -3.07
C PRO A 330 -6.15 24.78 -3.22
N THR A 331 -5.55 24.54 -4.37
CA THR A 331 -4.24 25.12 -4.71
C THR A 331 -4.29 26.65 -4.62
N GLY A 332 -3.25 27.27 -4.05
CA GLY A 332 -3.19 28.74 -3.86
C GLY A 332 -3.85 29.28 -2.58
N ALA A 333 -4.60 28.46 -1.83
CA ALA A 333 -5.27 28.88 -0.60
C ALA A 333 -4.33 29.14 0.60
N GLY A 334 -3.02 28.91 0.46
CA GLY A 334 -2.03 29.10 1.53
C GLY A 334 -1.95 27.94 2.52
N LYS A 335 -2.02 26.68 2.02
CA LYS A 335 -1.90 25.47 2.84
C LYS A 335 -0.66 25.44 3.72
N SER A 336 0.51 25.78 3.16
CA SER A 336 1.77 25.80 3.90
C SER A 336 1.71 26.70 5.14
N VAL A 337 1.14 27.91 5.03
CA VAL A 337 1.01 28.84 6.17
C VAL A 337 0.18 28.22 7.30
N MET A 338 -0.89 27.48 6.97
CA MET A 338 -1.78 26.87 7.96
C MET A 338 -1.09 25.82 8.85
N PHE A 339 0.00 25.20 8.40
CA PHE A 339 0.78 24.27 9.23
C PHE A 339 2.18 24.77 9.61
N GLN A 340 2.73 25.77 8.91
CA GLN A 340 4.02 26.39 9.24
C GLN A 340 3.91 27.36 10.40
N VAL A 341 2.87 28.20 10.45
CA VAL A 341 2.62 29.11 11.58
C VAL A 341 2.48 28.35 12.91
N PRO A 342 1.64 27.29 13.02
CA PRO A 342 1.56 26.54 14.28
C PRO A 342 2.88 25.80 14.58
N ALA A 343 3.64 25.37 13.58
CA ALA A 343 4.95 24.76 13.81
C ALA A 343 5.96 25.75 14.41
N VAL A 344 6.01 26.98 13.90
CA VAL A 344 6.82 28.07 14.47
C VAL A 344 6.36 28.41 15.88
N TYR A 345 5.04 28.52 16.10
CA TYR A 345 4.48 28.80 17.41
C TYR A 345 4.85 27.73 18.45
N LEU A 346 4.68 26.45 18.11
CA LEU A 346 5.01 25.32 19.00
C LEU A 346 6.51 25.23 19.29
N ALA A 347 7.36 25.57 18.31
CA ALA A 347 8.79 25.65 18.49
C ALA A 347 9.19 26.76 19.46
N GLU A 348 8.71 27.99 19.24
CA GLU A 348 9.08 29.16 20.05
C GLU A 348 8.53 29.09 21.49
N ARG A 349 7.30 28.57 21.67
CA ARG A 349 6.62 28.54 22.97
C ARG A 349 6.97 27.32 23.81
N TYR A 350 7.12 26.15 23.17
CA TYR A 350 7.19 24.86 23.85
C TYR A 350 8.44 24.05 23.50
N ASN A 351 9.30 24.55 22.60
CA ASN A 351 10.48 23.83 22.08
C ASN A 351 10.13 22.45 21.44
N LEU A 352 8.89 22.32 20.95
CA LEU A 352 8.41 21.07 20.35
C LEU A 352 8.87 20.97 18.88
N LEU A 353 9.15 19.75 18.45
CA LEU A 353 9.48 19.43 17.06
C LEU A 353 8.19 19.20 16.26
N THR A 354 8.09 19.81 15.08
CA THR A 354 7.09 19.46 14.06
C THR A 354 7.75 18.65 12.96
N ILE A 355 7.19 17.49 12.64
CA ILE A 355 7.65 16.64 11.54
C ILE A 355 6.64 16.73 10.39
N VAL A 356 7.11 17.12 9.21
CA VAL A 356 6.32 17.24 7.99
C VAL A 356 6.69 16.12 7.02
N ILE A 357 5.77 15.20 6.81
CA ILE A 357 5.87 14.12 5.83
C ILE A 357 5.50 14.67 4.46
N SER A 358 6.44 14.57 3.52
CA SER A 358 6.27 15.09 2.17
C SER A 358 6.75 14.07 1.12
N PRO A 359 6.01 13.92 0.00
CA PRO A 359 6.26 12.85 -0.98
C PRO A 359 7.50 13.08 -1.85
N LEU A 360 7.91 14.33 -2.06
CA LEU A 360 8.92 14.67 -3.08
C LEU A 360 10.07 15.44 -2.47
N ILE A 361 11.30 15.04 -2.81
CA ILE A 361 12.53 15.73 -2.40
C ILE A 361 12.53 17.20 -2.84
N GLY A 362 12.03 17.49 -4.05
CA GLY A 362 11.89 18.86 -4.53
C GLY A 362 10.97 19.70 -3.63
N LEU A 363 9.78 19.18 -3.30
CA LEU A 363 8.83 19.87 -2.41
C LEU A 363 9.42 20.12 -1.02
N MET A 364 10.11 19.14 -0.43
CA MET A 364 10.78 19.32 0.86
C MET A 364 11.81 20.45 0.83
N LYS A 365 12.65 20.50 -0.21
CA LYS A 365 13.67 21.55 -0.36
C LYS A 365 13.06 22.93 -0.55
N ASP A 366 12.06 23.03 -1.42
CA ASP A 366 11.39 24.30 -1.70
C ASP A 366 10.73 24.88 -0.44
N GLN A 367 10.11 24.04 0.39
CA GLN A 367 9.52 24.48 1.66
C GLN A 367 10.57 24.92 2.68
N VAL A 368 11.67 24.17 2.83
CA VAL A 368 12.74 24.52 3.77
C VAL A 368 13.47 25.79 3.34
N TYR A 369 13.83 25.92 2.06
CA TYR A 369 14.47 27.14 1.55
C TYR A 369 13.55 28.35 1.69
N GLY A 370 12.26 28.20 1.36
CA GLY A 370 11.28 29.28 1.57
C GLY A 370 11.19 29.72 3.04
N LEU A 371 11.19 28.78 3.99
CA LEU A 371 11.21 29.11 5.42
C LEU A 371 12.51 29.81 5.83
N GLN A 372 13.66 29.36 5.34
CA GLN A 372 14.96 29.95 5.64
C GLN A 372 15.12 31.37 5.05
N GLU A 373 14.57 31.62 3.86
CA GLU A 373 14.49 32.97 3.26
C GLU A 373 13.63 33.94 4.09
N LEU A 374 12.63 33.40 4.79
CA LEU A 374 11.81 34.15 5.75
C LEU A 374 12.44 34.25 7.15
N ASN A 375 13.73 33.90 7.32
CA ASN A 375 14.46 33.86 8.60
C ASN A 375 14.01 32.77 9.59
N VAL A 376 13.26 31.76 9.16
CA VAL A 376 12.93 30.57 9.96
C VAL A 376 14.06 29.53 9.84
N HIS A 377 15.23 29.85 10.38
CA HIS A 377 16.46 29.04 10.24
C HIS A 377 16.45 27.71 11.02
N PHE A 378 15.48 27.52 11.92
CA PHE A 378 15.27 26.27 12.66
C PHE A 378 14.45 25.24 11.85
N SER A 379 14.50 25.31 10.52
CA SER A 379 13.89 24.36 9.60
C SER A 379 14.94 23.60 8.79
N ALA A 380 14.72 22.30 8.58
CA ALA A 380 15.61 21.44 7.80
C ALA A 380 14.87 20.30 7.10
N THR A 381 15.56 19.63 6.16
CA THR A 381 15.08 18.41 5.50
C THR A 381 16.12 17.30 5.55
N ILE A 382 15.66 16.06 5.71
CA ILE A 382 16.50 14.86 5.55
C ILE A 382 15.93 14.03 4.40
N ASN A 383 16.74 13.81 3.37
CA ASN A 383 16.37 13.00 2.19
C ASN A 383 17.61 12.30 1.59
N SER A 384 17.43 11.50 0.53
CA SER A 384 18.53 10.73 -0.08
C SER A 384 19.64 11.60 -0.68
N GLU A 385 19.37 12.86 -1.04
CA GLU A 385 20.35 13.78 -1.61
C GLU A 385 21.19 14.52 -0.56
N VAL A 386 20.77 14.54 0.71
CA VAL A 386 21.51 15.23 1.79
C VAL A 386 22.73 14.38 2.18
N SER A 387 23.90 15.02 2.26
CA SER A 387 25.11 14.33 2.65
C SER A 387 24.98 13.84 4.10
N PRO A 388 25.56 12.72 4.51
CA PRO A 388 25.28 12.21 5.84
C PRO A 388 25.98 12.92 6.98
N VAL A 389 27.11 13.57 6.72
CA VAL A 389 27.71 14.50 7.68
C VAL A 389 26.70 15.60 7.99
N GLU A 390 26.05 16.12 6.95
CA GLU A 390 24.97 17.09 7.09
C GLU A 390 23.72 16.49 7.73
N LYS A 391 23.31 15.25 7.40
CA LYS A 391 22.21 14.57 8.11
C LYS A 391 22.51 14.42 9.60
N MET A 392 23.73 14.00 9.96
CA MET A 392 24.13 13.84 11.36
C MET A 392 24.16 15.18 12.08
N ASN A 393 24.67 16.23 11.43
CA ASN A 393 24.59 17.59 11.94
C ASN A 393 23.12 18.00 12.17
N ILE A 394 22.24 17.80 11.18
CA ILE A 394 20.80 18.08 11.32
C ILE A 394 20.20 17.28 12.49
N MET A 395 20.50 15.98 12.61
CA MET A 395 20.01 15.13 13.72
C MET A 395 20.49 15.63 15.09
N ASN A 396 21.77 16.00 15.22
CA ASN A 396 22.31 16.57 16.46
C ASN A 396 21.63 17.91 16.79
N ARG A 397 21.44 18.77 15.79
CA ARG A 397 20.76 20.06 15.94
C ARG A 397 19.27 19.89 16.28
N ILE A 398 18.60 18.85 15.77
CA ILE A 398 17.25 18.48 16.19
C ILE A 398 17.28 18.07 17.66
N ALA A 399 18.16 17.14 18.06
CA ALA A 399 18.26 16.67 19.43
C ALA A 399 18.57 17.81 20.43
N ASN A 400 19.37 18.80 20.02
CA ASN A 400 19.78 19.95 20.84
C ASN A 400 18.74 21.07 20.94
N GLY A 401 17.59 21.00 20.25
CA GLY A 401 16.62 22.10 20.26
C GLY A 401 16.72 23.08 19.08
N GLU A 402 17.80 23.05 18.31
CA GLU A 402 18.13 24.07 17.29
C GLU A 402 17.31 23.98 16.00
N ILE A 403 16.81 22.78 15.65
CA ILE A 403 15.93 22.57 14.49
C ILE A 403 14.59 22.05 15.00
N SER A 404 13.51 22.80 14.77
CA SER A 404 12.17 22.49 15.28
C SER A 404 11.15 22.17 14.18
N ILE A 405 11.54 22.29 12.91
CA ILE A 405 10.70 21.91 11.76
C ILE A 405 11.51 20.98 10.85
N LEU A 406 11.10 19.71 10.75
CA LEU A 406 11.77 18.71 9.94
C LEU A 406 10.88 18.22 8.79
N TYR A 407 11.30 18.46 7.55
CA TYR A 407 10.69 17.85 6.36
C TYR A 407 11.38 16.53 6.01
N ILE A 408 10.61 15.45 5.93
CA ILE A 408 11.13 14.09 5.71
C ILE A 408 10.18 13.27 4.83
N SER A 409 10.72 12.30 4.09
CA SER A 409 9.90 11.35 3.31
C SER A 409 9.42 10.19 4.19
N PRO A 410 8.28 9.53 3.89
CA PRO A 410 7.82 8.37 4.66
C PRO A 410 8.83 7.23 4.62
N GLU A 411 9.49 6.98 3.49
CA GLU A 411 10.51 5.94 3.34
C GLU A 411 11.70 6.20 4.29
N THR A 412 12.11 7.47 4.40
CA THR A 412 13.19 7.87 5.30
C THR A 412 12.76 7.70 6.76
N LEU A 413 11.54 8.09 7.13
CA LEU A 413 11.04 7.90 8.49
C LEU A 413 10.96 6.41 8.86
N LEU A 414 10.28 5.60 8.04
CA LEU A 414 10.06 4.17 8.25
C LEU A 414 11.33 3.33 8.22
N SER A 415 12.40 3.84 7.58
CA SER A 415 13.69 3.17 7.61
C SER A 415 14.34 3.09 8.99
N ARG A 416 13.77 3.71 10.02
CA ARG A 416 14.25 3.67 11.40
C ARG A 416 13.21 2.98 12.29
N SER A 417 13.62 1.92 12.96
CA SER A 417 12.78 1.23 13.94
C SER A 417 12.49 2.08 15.18
N ASP A 418 13.39 3.00 15.52
CA ASP A 418 13.28 3.91 16.66
C ASP A 418 13.47 5.36 16.17
N ILE A 419 12.48 6.22 16.42
CA ILE A 419 12.53 7.64 16.03
C ILE A 419 13.61 8.40 16.80
N LYS A 420 14.02 7.93 17.99
CA LYS A 420 15.08 8.57 18.78
C LYS A 420 16.41 8.60 18.04
N MET A 421 16.63 7.68 17.10
CA MET A 421 17.77 7.73 16.18
C MET A 421 17.79 8.98 15.29
N LEU A 422 16.64 9.63 15.11
CA LEU A 422 16.46 10.84 14.31
C LEU A 422 16.39 12.11 15.18
N ILE A 423 15.71 12.03 16.33
CA ILE A 423 15.33 13.21 17.12
C ILE A 423 15.95 13.26 18.52
N GLY A 424 16.70 12.23 18.94
CA GLY A 424 17.16 12.07 20.32
C GLY A 424 15.99 11.91 21.29
N GLU A 425 16.07 12.56 22.45
CA GLU A 425 14.99 12.57 23.47
C GLU A 425 13.98 13.73 23.25
N ARG A 426 14.01 14.37 22.08
CA ARG A 426 13.14 15.51 21.80
C ARG A 426 11.68 15.06 21.63
N LYS A 427 10.75 15.84 22.20
CA LYS A 427 9.31 15.64 21.99
C LYS A 427 8.85 16.20 20.64
N VAL A 428 8.05 15.41 19.94
CA VAL A 428 7.29 15.83 18.76
C VAL A 428 5.97 16.41 19.24
N GLY A 429 5.65 17.63 18.82
CA GLY A 429 4.39 18.29 19.13
C GLY A 429 3.33 18.13 18.04
N LEU A 430 3.73 17.86 16.80
CA LEU A 430 2.82 17.80 15.66
C LEU A 430 3.43 16.99 14.50
N PHE A 431 2.63 16.09 13.94
CA PHE A 431 2.92 15.46 12.65
C PHE A 431 2.03 16.04 11.57
N ILE A 432 2.63 16.48 10.46
CA ILE A 432 1.92 16.96 9.28
C ILE A 432 2.11 15.96 8.15
N ILE A 433 1.01 15.49 7.53
CA ILE A 433 1.04 14.72 6.29
C ILE A 433 0.63 15.66 5.15
N ASP A 434 1.61 16.16 4.41
CA ASP A 434 1.37 16.99 3.23
C ASP A 434 1.04 16.12 2.01
N GLU A 435 0.24 16.66 1.10
CA GLU A 435 -0.34 15.97 -0.05
C GLU A 435 -1.01 14.63 0.32
N ALA A 436 -1.83 14.63 1.38
CA ALA A 436 -2.41 13.42 1.97
C ALA A 436 -3.25 12.55 1.02
N HIS A 437 -3.71 13.07 -0.12
CA HIS A 437 -4.34 12.28 -1.18
C HIS A 437 -3.43 11.16 -1.74
N ILE A 438 -2.12 11.26 -1.52
CA ILE A 438 -1.14 10.23 -1.92
C ILE A 438 -1.35 8.94 -1.14
N VAL A 439 -1.83 9.01 0.10
CA VAL A 439 -2.17 7.83 0.92
C VAL A 439 -3.15 6.92 0.17
N THR A 440 -4.14 7.51 -0.52
CA THR A 440 -5.18 6.76 -1.24
C THR A 440 -4.83 6.52 -2.71
N THR A 441 -4.25 7.51 -3.38
CA THR A 441 -4.00 7.44 -4.84
C THR A 441 -2.70 6.74 -5.21
N TRP A 442 -1.64 6.89 -4.42
CA TRP A 442 -0.32 6.29 -4.68
C TRP A 442 -0.02 5.15 -3.70
N GLY A 443 -0.55 5.17 -2.47
CA GLY A 443 -0.33 4.12 -1.47
C GLY A 443 -0.65 2.72 -1.98
N LYS A 444 -1.72 2.60 -2.78
CA LYS A 444 -2.22 1.32 -3.34
C LYS A 444 -1.60 0.93 -4.69
N ALA A 445 -0.80 1.79 -5.33
CA ALA A 445 -0.37 1.58 -6.72
C ALA A 445 1.05 2.02 -7.07
N PHE A 446 1.76 2.77 -6.21
CA PHE A 446 3.06 3.35 -6.54
C PHE A 446 4.02 3.50 -5.34
N ARG A 447 3.53 3.91 -4.15
CA ARG A 447 4.36 4.11 -2.94
C ARG A 447 3.73 3.50 -1.70
N SER A 448 4.01 2.22 -1.49
CA SER A 448 3.47 1.44 -0.37
C SER A 448 3.85 1.98 1.03
N ASP A 449 4.93 2.75 1.16
CA ASP A 449 5.39 3.30 2.44
C ASP A 449 4.35 4.22 3.11
N TYR A 450 3.52 4.93 2.35
CA TYR A 450 2.40 5.70 2.93
C TYR A 450 1.36 4.81 3.62
N TRP A 451 1.22 3.57 3.18
CA TRP A 451 0.28 2.60 3.73
C TRP A 451 0.79 1.99 5.05
N TYR A 452 2.11 1.88 5.22
CA TYR A 452 2.74 1.48 6.49
C TYR A 452 2.82 2.62 7.52
N LEU A 453 2.67 3.87 7.08
CA LEU A 453 2.86 5.05 7.92
C LEU A 453 1.91 5.11 9.11
N GLY A 454 0.63 4.75 8.94
CA GLY A 454 -0.36 4.77 10.02
C GLY A 454 0.03 3.86 11.19
N GLY A 455 0.40 2.62 10.90
CA GLY A 455 0.85 1.67 11.93
C GLY A 455 2.12 2.13 12.64
N TYR A 456 3.06 2.72 11.91
CA TYR A 456 4.27 3.31 12.51
C TYR A 456 3.95 4.46 13.46
N LEU A 457 3.09 5.40 13.04
CA LEU A 457 2.70 6.55 13.86
C LEU A 457 1.89 6.12 15.09
N GLN A 458 1.03 5.10 14.97
CA GLN A 458 0.29 4.55 16.10
C GLN A 458 1.22 3.90 17.13
N LYS A 459 2.22 3.12 16.69
CA LYS A 459 3.26 2.58 17.58
C LYS A 459 3.98 3.73 18.31
N LEU A 460 4.34 4.78 17.58
CA LEU A 460 5.00 5.94 18.17
C LEU A 460 4.13 6.69 19.18
N ARG A 461 2.81 6.78 18.96
CA ARG A 461 1.87 7.40 19.89
C ARG A 461 1.85 6.75 21.27
N LYS A 462 2.20 5.47 21.38
CA LYS A 462 2.32 4.77 22.66
C LYS A 462 3.50 5.26 23.49
N GLU A 463 4.58 5.69 22.83
CA GLU A 463 5.77 6.24 23.48
C GLU A 463 5.66 7.76 23.70
N MET A 464 4.99 8.48 22.80
CA MET A 464 4.88 9.93 22.84
C MET A 464 3.58 10.44 22.20
N GLN A 465 2.83 11.29 22.90
CA GLN A 465 1.53 11.78 22.43
C GLN A 465 1.69 12.98 21.47
N PHE A 466 1.04 12.92 20.30
CA PHE A 466 1.00 14.01 19.31
C PHE A 466 -0.22 13.90 18.37
N PRO A 467 -0.81 15.02 17.94
CA PRO A 467 -1.79 15.05 16.86
C PRO A 467 -1.12 14.84 15.49
N ILE A 468 -1.88 14.24 14.58
CA ILE A 468 -1.59 14.15 13.16
C ILE A 468 -2.55 15.10 12.43
N ALA A 469 -2.01 15.93 11.55
CA ALA A 469 -2.79 16.76 10.65
C ALA A 469 -2.50 16.44 9.20
N THR A 470 -3.54 16.27 8.39
CA THR A 470 -3.42 16.00 6.96
C THR A 470 -3.79 17.23 6.14
N PHE A 471 -3.03 17.49 5.07
CA PHE A 471 -3.29 18.57 4.14
C PHE A 471 -3.32 18.04 2.71
N THR A 472 -4.36 18.39 1.96
CA THR A 472 -4.43 18.06 0.52
C THR A 472 -5.21 19.11 -0.26
N ALA A 473 -4.92 19.24 -1.56
CA ALA A 473 -5.70 20.07 -2.46
C ALA A 473 -7.02 19.42 -2.89
N THR A 474 -6.99 18.11 -3.09
CA THR A 474 -8.05 17.35 -3.73
C THR A 474 -8.30 16.08 -2.92
N ALA A 475 -9.55 15.88 -2.49
CA ALA A 475 -10.04 14.63 -1.93
C ALA A 475 -11.52 14.49 -2.30
N ILE A 476 -11.93 13.29 -2.72
CA ILE A 476 -13.34 12.96 -2.92
C ILE A 476 -13.92 12.53 -1.58
N TYR A 477 -15.12 13.01 -1.25
CA TYR A 477 -15.84 12.69 -0.02
C TYR A 477 -17.05 11.82 -0.36
N GLY A 478 -17.14 10.65 0.26
CA GLY A 478 -18.23 9.71 0.02
C GLY A 478 -18.17 9.03 -1.36
N GLY A 479 -19.20 8.22 -1.64
CA GLY A 479 -19.24 7.38 -2.84
C GLY A 479 -18.19 6.26 -2.84
N ILE A 480 -17.96 5.67 -4.02
CA ILE A 480 -17.03 4.53 -4.21
C ILE A 480 -15.55 4.97 -4.06
N GLU A 481 -15.29 6.26 -4.23
CA GLU A 481 -13.96 6.88 -4.24
C GLU A 481 -13.69 7.73 -2.98
N ASP A 482 -14.33 7.40 -1.84
CA ASP A 482 -14.19 8.16 -0.58
C ASP A 482 -12.74 8.18 -0.05
N MET A 483 -12.00 9.20 -0.47
CA MET A 483 -10.60 9.37 -0.12
C MET A 483 -10.42 9.82 1.33
N TYR A 484 -11.41 10.48 1.92
CA TYR A 484 -11.34 10.91 3.31
C TYR A 484 -11.33 9.70 4.23
N SER A 485 -12.34 8.82 4.10
CA SER A 485 -12.47 7.64 4.96
C SER A 485 -11.23 6.76 4.84
N GLU A 486 -10.74 6.53 3.62
CA GLU A 486 -9.51 5.76 3.41
C GLU A 486 -8.24 6.40 3.98
N THR A 487 -8.10 7.72 3.88
CA THR A 487 -6.93 8.40 4.45
C THR A 487 -6.96 8.32 5.97
N ARG A 488 -8.14 8.53 6.57
CA ARG A 488 -8.38 8.39 8.00
C ARG A 488 -8.02 6.98 8.47
N ASP A 489 -8.56 5.97 7.81
CA ASP A 489 -8.39 4.56 8.22
C ASP A 489 -6.95 4.08 7.95
N SER A 490 -6.33 4.50 6.84
CA SER A 490 -4.94 4.14 6.54
C SER A 490 -3.92 4.79 7.46
N LEU A 491 -4.18 6.01 7.93
CA LEU A 491 -3.29 6.72 8.87
C LEU A 491 -3.67 6.49 10.33
N LEU A 492 -4.78 5.78 10.59
CA LEU A 492 -5.33 5.53 11.93
C LEU A 492 -5.56 6.85 12.69
N LEU A 493 -6.23 7.81 12.04
CA LEU A 493 -6.49 9.12 12.62
C LEU A 493 -7.53 9.04 13.75
N THR A 494 -7.24 9.69 14.87
CA THR A 494 -8.08 9.72 16.07
C THR A 494 -9.12 10.83 15.99
N SER A 495 -10.38 10.46 15.71
CA SER A 495 -11.57 11.34 15.69
C SER A 495 -11.29 12.73 15.07
N PRO A 496 -10.90 12.81 13.79
CA PRO A 496 -10.35 14.05 13.24
C PRO A 496 -11.36 15.22 13.23
N ILE A 497 -10.85 16.43 13.43
CA ILE A 497 -11.53 17.69 13.13
C ILE A 497 -11.41 17.93 11.62
N ASN A 498 -12.55 18.10 10.94
CA ASN A 498 -12.59 18.08 9.48
C ASN A 498 -12.85 19.48 8.91
N TYR A 499 -12.02 19.88 7.96
CA TYR A 499 -12.18 21.10 7.16
C TYR A 499 -12.22 20.73 5.68
N PHE A 500 -13.42 20.73 5.10
CA PHE A 500 -13.62 20.36 3.70
C PHE A 500 -13.66 21.59 2.79
N GLY A 501 -12.57 21.82 2.06
CA GLY A 501 -12.38 22.94 1.15
C GLY A 501 -13.31 22.94 -0.06
N TYR A 502 -13.75 24.15 -0.42
CA TYR A 502 -14.47 24.39 -1.66
C TYR A 502 -13.63 24.00 -2.88
N VAL A 503 -14.19 23.18 -3.76
CA VAL A 503 -13.45 22.55 -4.87
C VAL A 503 -13.43 23.42 -6.13
N LYS A 504 -14.45 24.26 -6.36
CA LYS A 504 -14.53 25.06 -7.59
C LYS A 504 -13.48 26.17 -7.61
N ARG A 505 -12.96 26.44 -8.80
CA ARG A 505 -12.09 27.57 -9.11
C ARG A 505 -12.83 28.55 -10.00
N ASP A 506 -13.47 29.52 -9.35
CA ASP A 506 -14.28 30.57 -9.98
C ASP A 506 -13.45 31.43 -10.96
N ASP A 507 -12.11 31.40 -10.83
CA ASP A 507 -11.10 32.11 -11.59
C ASP A 507 -10.54 31.31 -12.80
N ILE A 508 -10.96 30.06 -13.01
CA ILE A 508 -10.50 29.22 -14.12
C ILE A 508 -11.62 28.93 -15.10
N MET A 509 -11.48 29.45 -16.32
CA MET A 509 -12.35 29.11 -17.45
C MET A 509 -11.91 27.80 -18.09
N VAL A 510 -12.85 26.90 -18.35
CA VAL A 510 -12.60 25.59 -18.96
C VAL A 510 -13.14 25.57 -20.38
N SER A 511 -12.28 25.18 -21.33
CA SER A 511 -12.62 25.07 -22.74
C SER A 511 -12.30 23.67 -23.27
N LEU A 512 -13.33 22.84 -23.36
CA LEU A 512 -13.28 21.48 -23.88
C LEU A 512 -13.85 21.48 -25.29
N LYS A 513 -13.05 21.07 -26.28
CA LYS A 513 -13.51 21.03 -27.67
C LYS A 513 -13.28 19.65 -28.26
N ARG A 514 -14.33 19.02 -28.74
CA ARG A 514 -14.28 17.76 -29.49
C ARG A 514 -13.88 18.06 -30.93
N VAL A 515 -12.86 17.37 -31.40
CA VAL A 515 -12.38 17.47 -32.79
C VAL A 515 -12.69 16.17 -33.51
N LYS A 516 -13.27 16.28 -34.72
CA LYS A 516 -13.55 15.11 -35.57
C LYS A 516 -12.23 14.42 -35.90
N ALA A 517 -12.14 13.12 -35.61
CA ALA A 517 -10.99 12.31 -35.96
C ALA A 517 -10.95 12.09 -37.47
N THR A 518 -9.90 12.58 -38.13
CA THR A 518 -9.61 12.29 -39.54
C THR A 518 -8.55 11.20 -39.68
N ALA A 519 -7.93 10.80 -38.56
CA ALA A 519 -6.83 9.86 -38.50
C ALA A 519 -7.30 8.39 -38.42
N THR A 520 -6.79 7.55 -39.32
CA THR A 520 -7.02 6.10 -39.33
C THR A 520 -5.94 5.36 -38.55
N SER A 521 -4.69 5.84 -38.60
CA SER A 521 -3.55 5.28 -37.85
C SER A 521 -3.23 6.06 -36.58
N ASP A 522 -2.40 5.49 -35.69
CA ASP A 522 -1.92 6.21 -34.50
C ASP A 522 -0.90 7.30 -34.84
N SER A 523 -0.21 7.15 -35.98
CA SER A 523 0.74 8.15 -36.46
C SER A 523 0.02 9.40 -36.94
N GLU A 524 -1.01 9.24 -37.75
CA GLU A 524 -1.86 10.36 -38.21
C GLU A 524 -2.50 11.09 -37.03
N TYR A 525 -2.99 10.36 -36.03
CA TYR A 525 -3.58 10.96 -34.83
C TYR A 525 -2.58 11.87 -34.10
N ARG A 526 -1.33 11.41 -33.91
CA ARG A 526 -0.30 12.21 -33.24
C ARG A 526 0.04 13.47 -34.03
N VAL A 527 0.18 13.35 -35.35
CA VAL A 527 0.45 14.50 -36.22
C VAL A 527 -0.69 15.52 -36.15
N GLN A 528 -1.94 15.08 -36.18
CA GLN A 528 -3.11 15.95 -36.04
C GLN A 528 -3.08 16.72 -34.71
N LYS A 529 -2.76 16.05 -33.59
CA LYS A 529 -2.63 16.71 -32.27
C LYS A 529 -1.47 17.71 -32.22
N PHE A 530 -0.33 17.42 -32.86
CA PHE A 530 0.79 18.36 -32.94
C PHE A 530 0.42 19.65 -33.66
N VAL A 531 -0.29 19.55 -34.79
CA VAL A 531 -0.77 20.71 -35.55
C VAL A 531 -1.72 21.57 -34.69
N LEU A 532 -2.70 20.94 -34.03
CA LEU A 532 -3.65 21.65 -33.17
C LEU A 532 -2.96 22.38 -32.01
N LEU A 533 -2.02 21.71 -31.34
CA LEU A 533 -1.28 22.29 -30.23
C LEU A 533 -0.37 23.44 -30.70
N HIS A 534 0.33 23.28 -31.82
CA HIS A 534 1.17 24.33 -32.40
C HIS A 534 0.37 25.60 -32.68
N GLU A 535 -0.75 25.50 -33.40
CA GLU A 535 -1.63 26.64 -33.70
C GLU A 535 -2.09 27.38 -32.44
N ARG A 536 -2.36 26.63 -31.37
CA ARG A 536 -2.78 27.18 -30.09
C ARG A 536 -1.66 27.91 -29.36
N LEU A 537 -0.48 27.29 -29.28
CA LEU A 537 0.70 27.91 -28.67
C LEU A 537 1.08 29.20 -29.40
N LYS A 538 1.05 29.20 -30.74
CA LYS A 538 1.31 30.39 -31.56
C LYS A 538 0.41 31.57 -31.16
N ARG A 539 -0.89 31.34 -30.99
CA ARG A 539 -1.85 32.38 -30.60
C ARG A 539 -1.67 32.86 -29.16
N LEU A 540 -1.38 31.96 -28.22
CA LEU A 540 -1.24 32.30 -26.80
C LEU A 540 0.06 33.05 -26.52
N VAL A 541 1.18 32.58 -27.09
CA VAL A 541 2.48 33.24 -26.95
C VAL A 541 2.47 34.61 -27.63
N ALA A 542 1.79 34.76 -28.78
CA ALA A 542 1.60 36.07 -29.41
C ALA A 542 0.85 37.08 -28.51
N LYS A 543 0.02 36.60 -27.58
CA LYS A 543 -0.69 37.42 -26.58
C LYS A 543 0.05 37.51 -25.24
N ASN A 544 1.33 37.13 -25.21
CA ASN A 544 2.18 37.09 -24.02
C ASN A 544 1.57 36.29 -22.85
N LYS A 545 0.85 35.20 -23.16
CA LYS A 545 0.27 34.30 -22.15
C LYS A 545 1.25 33.17 -21.85
N LYS A 546 1.58 32.98 -20.58
CA LYS A 546 2.41 31.88 -20.08
C LYS A 546 1.62 30.58 -20.07
N VAL A 547 2.18 29.53 -20.66
CA VAL A 547 1.48 28.27 -20.94
C VAL A 547 2.21 27.06 -20.36
N LEU A 548 1.47 26.20 -19.69
CA LEU A 548 1.92 24.87 -19.27
C LEU A 548 1.17 23.81 -20.11
N VAL A 549 1.91 22.86 -20.70
CA VAL A 549 1.35 21.79 -21.51
C VAL A 549 1.69 20.43 -20.92
N TYR A 550 0.66 19.63 -20.59
CA TYR A 550 0.81 18.28 -20.07
C TYR A 550 0.77 17.21 -21.17
N PHE A 551 1.75 16.31 -21.16
CA PHE A 551 1.88 15.16 -22.04
C PHE A 551 1.85 13.84 -21.24
N PRO A 552 1.22 12.78 -21.78
CA PRO A 552 1.18 11.48 -21.11
C PRO A 552 2.53 10.74 -21.14
N PHE A 553 3.39 10.98 -22.14
CA PHE A 553 4.66 10.26 -22.31
C PHE A 553 5.81 11.19 -22.66
N VAL A 554 7.02 10.88 -22.14
CA VAL A 554 8.27 11.57 -22.47
C VAL A 554 8.58 11.53 -23.96
N SER A 555 8.27 10.41 -24.64
CA SER A 555 8.45 10.29 -26.08
C SER A 555 7.62 11.30 -26.87
N PHE A 556 6.44 11.67 -26.39
CA PHE A 556 5.60 12.68 -27.05
C PHE A 556 6.14 14.08 -26.86
N ILE A 557 6.71 14.39 -25.68
CA ILE A 557 7.42 15.66 -25.46
C ILE A 557 8.57 15.78 -26.45
N LYS A 558 9.43 14.76 -26.57
CA LYS A 558 10.58 14.78 -27.49
C LYS A 558 10.14 14.95 -28.94
N GLN A 559 9.17 14.16 -29.39
CA GLN A 559 8.64 14.25 -30.76
C GLN A 559 7.98 15.61 -31.05
N PHE A 560 7.22 16.16 -30.10
CA PHE A 560 6.60 17.47 -30.28
C PHE A 560 7.64 18.59 -30.26
N HIS A 561 8.66 18.49 -29.40
CA HIS A 561 9.77 19.45 -29.36
C HIS A 561 10.55 19.46 -30.68
N GLU A 562 10.89 18.29 -31.23
CA GLU A 562 11.49 18.15 -32.56
C GLU A 562 10.59 18.70 -33.66
N TYR A 563 9.28 18.41 -33.60
CA TYR A 563 8.30 18.97 -34.52
C TYR A 563 8.28 20.51 -34.48
N MET A 564 8.32 21.12 -33.28
CA MET A 564 8.35 22.58 -33.12
C MET A 564 9.66 23.19 -33.62
N GLN A 565 10.80 22.54 -33.43
CA GLN A 565 12.08 23.01 -33.98
C GLN A 565 12.09 23.05 -35.51
N LEU A 566 11.37 22.13 -36.16
CA LEU A 566 11.30 22.04 -37.62
C LEU A 566 10.20 22.92 -38.25
N ASN A 567 9.08 23.14 -37.54
CA ASN A 567 7.87 23.72 -38.14
C ASN A 567 7.44 25.07 -37.53
N ALA A 568 7.96 25.46 -36.36
CA ALA A 568 7.60 26.72 -35.72
C ALA A 568 8.60 27.83 -36.05
N ASP A 569 8.13 29.08 -36.05
CA ASP A 569 9.01 30.24 -36.20
C ASP A 569 10.06 30.27 -35.08
N THR A 570 11.29 30.70 -35.38
CA THR A 570 12.44 30.68 -34.46
C THR A 570 12.12 31.28 -33.09
N LYS A 571 11.35 32.38 -33.06
CA LYS A 571 10.93 33.03 -31.82
C LYS A 571 10.08 32.12 -30.93
N LEU A 572 9.14 31.37 -31.50
CA LEU A 572 8.28 30.46 -30.74
C LEU A 572 9.08 29.25 -30.23
N ALA A 573 9.94 28.68 -31.07
CA ALA A 573 10.78 27.54 -30.69
C ALA A 573 11.70 27.86 -29.49
N HIS A 574 12.28 29.07 -29.42
CA HIS A 574 13.16 29.48 -28.31
C HIS A 574 12.44 29.69 -26.97
N THR A 575 11.11 29.90 -27.00
CA THR A 575 10.28 30.10 -25.80
C THR A 575 9.81 28.80 -25.15
N ILE A 576 10.28 27.64 -25.63
CA ILE A 576 9.88 26.33 -25.15
C ILE A 576 10.93 25.77 -24.18
N SER A 577 10.47 25.30 -23.03
CA SER A 577 11.24 24.49 -22.09
C SER A 577 10.56 23.13 -21.90
N THR A 578 11.32 22.13 -21.48
CA THR A 578 10.79 20.78 -21.25
C THR A 578 11.09 20.30 -19.83
N TYR A 579 10.17 19.54 -19.24
CA TYR A 579 10.35 18.99 -17.90
C TYR A 579 9.74 17.58 -17.77
N TYR A 580 10.59 16.59 -17.45
CA TYR A 580 10.14 15.21 -17.23
C TYR A 580 11.11 14.45 -16.31
N GLY A 581 10.65 13.32 -15.77
CA GLY A 581 11.33 12.57 -14.71
C GLY A 581 12.78 12.16 -15.00
N ASN A 582 13.12 11.83 -16.25
CA ASN A 582 14.45 11.31 -16.61
C ASN A 582 15.47 12.39 -17.01
N LEU A 583 15.12 13.68 -16.96
CA LEU A 583 16.10 14.77 -17.18
C LEU A 583 17.15 14.80 -16.07
N LYS A 584 18.38 15.21 -16.40
CA LYS A 584 19.42 15.44 -15.40
C LYS A 584 18.98 16.57 -14.45
N LYS A 585 19.48 16.53 -13.22
CA LYS A 585 19.08 17.49 -12.18
C LYS A 585 19.35 18.94 -12.56
N GLU A 586 20.52 19.21 -13.16
CA GLU A 586 20.90 20.52 -13.67
C GLU A 586 19.92 21.01 -14.76
N GLU A 587 19.66 20.17 -15.77
CA GLU A 587 18.73 20.49 -16.87
C GLU A 587 17.29 20.75 -16.40
N LYS A 588 16.81 19.99 -15.39
CA LYS A 588 15.50 20.22 -14.76
C LYS A 588 15.45 21.59 -14.10
N ASN A 589 16.49 21.92 -13.32
CA ASN A 589 16.56 23.18 -12.59
C ASN A 589 16.61 24.37 -13.57
N ASP A 590 17.44 24.28 -14.61
CA ASP A 590 17.56 25.34 -15.62
C ASP A 590 16.24 25.57 -16.36
N SER A 591 15.57 24.48 -16.78
CA SER A 591 14.27 24.56 -17.45
C SER A 591 13.19 25.15 -16.54
N PHE A 592 13.19 24.77 -15.25
CA PHE A 592 12.28 25.31 -14.25
C PHE A 592 12.53 26.80 -14.02
N LEU A 593 13.77 27.22 -13.80
CA LEU A 593 14.14 28.62 -13.56
C LEU A 593 13.82 29.51 -14.75
N ARG A 594 14.14 29.07 -15.97
CA ARG A 594 13.78 29.81 -17.20
C ARG A 594 12.28 30.04 -17.31
N PHE A 595 11.48 29.03 -17.01
CA PHE A 595 10.03 29.17 -17.04
C PHE A 595 9.53 30.03 -15.87
N LYS A 596 10.03 29.84 -14.65
CA LYS A 596 9.66 30.63 -13.47
C LYS A 596 9.96 32.12 -13.68
N ASN A 597 11.13 32.45 -14.23
CA ASN A 597 11.62 33.82 -14.44
C ASN A 597 11.12 34.49 -15.73
N ASN A 598 10.24 33.84 -16.49
CA ASN A 598 9.70 34.34 -17.77
C ASN A 598 10.70 34.41 -18.94
N ASP A 599 11.85 33.74 -18.86
CA ASP A 599 12.76 33.51 -20.00
C ASP A 599 12.18 32.51 -21.01
N SER A 600 11.19 31.73 -20.57
CA SER A 600 10.45 30.75 -21.36
C SER A 600 8.96 30.93 -21.09
N MET A 601 8.17 31.01 -22.15
CA MET A 601 6.72 31.21 -22.05
C MET A 601 5.94 29.91 -22.10
N VAL A 602 6.57 28.81 -22.54
CA VAL A 602 5.91 27.51 -22.73
C VAL A 602 6.70 26.41 -22.01
N MET A 603 6.04 25.70 -21.10
CA MET A 603 6.57 24.50 -20.47
C MET A 603 5.89 23.25 -21.04
N LEU A 604 6.65 22.33 -21.63
CA LEU A 604 6.18 21.01 -22.04
C LEU A 604 6.55 19.99 -20.97
N ALA A 605 5.56 19.37 -20.33
CA ALA A 605 5.80 18.56 -19.16
C ALA A 605 5.03 17.25 -19.12
N THR A 606 5.57 16.25 -18.41
CA THR A 606 4.75 15.15 -17.87
C THR A 606 4.22 15.52 -16.49
N LYS A 607 3.44 14.64 -15.85
CA LYS A 607 3.00 14.76 -14.44
C LYS A 607 4.14 15.04 -13.45
N ALA A 608 5.40 14.75 -13.84
CA ALA A 608 6.58 15.10 -13.06
C ALA A 608 6.73 16.61 -12.80
N PHE A 609 6.24 17.49 -13.69
CA PHE A 609 6.13 18.93 -13.42
C PHE A 609 4.85 19.19 -12.64
N GLY A 610 4.86 18.75 -11.38
CA GLY A 610 3.67 18.56 -10.58
C GLY A 610 3.79 19.15 -9.18
N MET A 611 3.51 18.32 -8.19
CA MET A 611 3.45 18.67 -6.76
C MET A 611 4.69 19.47 -6.34
N GLY A 612 4.49 20.51 -5.52
CA GLY A 612 5.53 21.43 -5.06
C GLY A 612 5.89 22.59 -5.99
N ILE A 613 5.45 22.58 -7.25
CA ILE A 613 5.67 23.73 -8.13
C ILE A 613 4.72 24.87 -7.77
N ASP A 614 5.31 26.01 -7.41
CA ASP A 614 4.62 27.28 -7.21
C ASP A 614 5.09 28.37 -8.16
N ILE A 615 4.28 28.59 -9.21
CA ILE A 615 4.51 29.61 -10.23
C ILE A 615 3.24 30.47 -10.27
N PRO A 616 3.32 31.76 -9.88
CA PRO A 616 2.14 32.58 -9.63
C PRO A 616 1.38 33.01 -10.89
N ASP A 617 2.06 33.06 -12.03
CA ASP A 617 1.66 33.74 -13.26
C ASP A 617 1.34 32.80 -14.43
N ILE A 618 1.12 31.50 -14.18
CA ILE A 618 0.63 30.58 -15.22
C ILE A 618 -0.80 30.99 -15.61
N HIS A 619 -0.96 31.43 -16.85
CA HIS A 619 -2.25 31.86 -17.38
C HIS A 619 -3.05 30.71 -17.99
N THR A 620 -2.39 29.78 -18.70
CA THR A 620 -3.09 28.70 -19.40
C THR A 620 -2.44 27.34 -19.16
N VAL A 621 -3.27 26.35 -18.81
CA VAL A 621 -2.90 24.94 -18.77
C VAL A 621 -3.56 24.23 -19.94
N ILE A 622 -2.78 23.49 -20.72
CA ILE A 622 -3.25 22.72 -21.88
C ILE A 622 -2.90 21.25 -21.66
N HIS A 623 -3.85 20.36 -21.94
CA HIS A 623 -3.55 18.93 -22.01
C HIS A 623 -3.35 18.51 -23.46
N PHE A 624 -2.19 17.95 -23.78
CA PHE A 624 -2.04 17.20 -25.03
C PHE A 624 -2.94 15.96 -24.98
N SER A 625 -2.95 15.27 -23.85
CA SER A 625 -3.89 14.21 -23.52
C SER A 625 -4.00 14.15 -21.99
N PRO A 626 -5.10 13.64 -21.41
CA PRO A 626 -5.18 13.46 -19.97
C PRO A 626 -4.06 12.51 -19.50
N THR A 627 -3.45 12.86 -18.37
CA THR A 627 -2.25 12.25 -17.80
C THR A 627 -2.56 11.32 -16.62
N GLY A 628 -3.81 11.28 -16.16
CA GLY A 628 -4.23 10.54 -14.98
C GLY A 628 -5.74 10.55 -14.77
N ASN A 629 -6.15 10.47 -13.50
CA ASN A 629 -7.55 10.44 -13.09
C ASN A 629 -8.18 11.85 -12.99
N VAL A 630 -9.44 11.94 -12.55
CA VAL A 630 -10.15 13.22 -12.40
C VAL A 630 -9.44 14.14 -11.41
N CYS A 631 -8.98 13.62 -10.26
CA CYS A 631 -8.26 14.43 -9.27
C CYS A 631 -6.95 14.99 -9.82
N ASP A 632 -6.19 14.19 -10.59
CA ASP A 632 -4.98 14.62 -11.27
C ASP A 632 -5.28 15.77 -12.24
N TYR A 633 -6.32 15.61 -13.07
CA TYR A 633 -6.74 16.65 -14.02
C TYR A 633 -7.09 17.96 -13.31
N ILE A 634 -7.86 17.91 -12.22
CA ILE A 634 -8.24 19.09 -11.43
C ILE A 634 -7.02 19.75 -10.77
N GLN A 635 -6.10 18.95 -10.21
CA GLN A 635 -4.87 19.46 -9.62
C GLN A 635 -3.97 20.14 -10.67
N GLU A 636 -3.91 19.57 -11.89
CA GLU A 636 -3.12 20.08 -13.00
C GLU A 636 -3.67 21.40 -13.55
N ILE A 637 -4.99 21.50 -13.82
CA ILE A 637 -5.60 22.76 -14.27
C ILE A 637 -5.58 23.82 -13.18
N GLY A 638 -5.66 23.42 -11.89
CA GLY A 638 -5.59 24.30 -10.73
C GLY A 638 -4.24 25.02 -10.55
N ARG A 639 -3.27 24.77 -11.43
CA ARG A 639 -2.01 25.52 -11.54
C ARG A 639 -2.18 26.85 -12.26
N ALA A 640 -3.24 27.01 -13.06
CA ALA A 640 -3.61 28.30 -13.62
C ALA A 640 -4.12 29.25 -12.53
N ALA A 641 -3.98 30.56 -12.79
CA ALA A 641 -4.59 31.64 -12.02
C ALA A 641 -4.28 31.65 -10.50
N ARG A 642 -3.05 31.34 -10.08
CA ARG A 642 -2.72 31.41 -8.64
C ARG A 642 -2.70 32.83 -8.08
N LYS A 643 -2.21 33.79 -8.88
CA LYS A 643 -2.23 35.23 -8.56
C LYS A 643 -2.83 36.08 -9.69
N LEU A 644 -3.49 35.45 -10.66
CA LEU A 644 -4.15 36.13 -11.76
C LEU A 644 -5.65 36.13 -11.50
N ASP A 645 -6.35 37.17 -11.95
CA ASP A 645 -7.81 37.24 -11.83
C ASP A 645 -8.53 36.20 -12.70
N GLU A 646 -7.89 35.76 -13.78
CA GLU A 646 -8.45 34.78 -14.72
C GLU A 646 -7.34 33.85 -15.26
N GLY A 647 -7.67 32.57 -15.38
CA GLY A 647 -6.86 31.57 -16.06
C GLY A 647 -7.70 30.67 -16.95
N LYS A 648 -7.04 29.87 -17.80
CA LYS A 648 -7.71 28.98 -18.76
C LYS A 648 -7.19 27.55 -18.69
N ALA A 649 -8.11 26.59 -18.70
CA ALA A 649 -7.85 25.18 -18.94
C ALA A 649 -8.34 24.81 -20.35
N TYR A 650 -7.48 24.19 -21.15
CA TYR A 650 -7.80 23.89 -22.54
C TYR A 650 -7.53 22.42 -22.90
N PHE A 651 -8.49 21.77 -23.57
CA PHE A 651 -8.30 20.45 -24.14
C PHE A 651 -9.01 20.27 -25.50
N ASP A 652 -8.24 19.95 -26.54
CA ASP A 652 -8.76 19.52 -27.85
C ASP A 652 -8.90 17.99 -27.85
N PHE A 653 -10.09 17.47 -27.59
CA PHE A 653 -10.37 16.05 -27.42
C PHE A 653 -10.55 15.32 -28.75
N LEU A 654 -9.82 14.21 -28.92
CA LEU A 654 -9.98 13.23 -29.99
C LEU A 654 -10.26 11.84 -29.39
N SER A 655 -11.03 11.01 -30.08
CA SER A 655 -11.50 9.71 -29.57
C SER A 655 -10.41 8.72 -29.15
N LYS A 656 -9.17 8.85 -29.65
CA LYS A 656 -8.03 7.99 -29.27
C LYS A 656 -7.29 8.44 -28.00
N ASP A 657 -7.59 9.63 -27.44
CA ASP A 657 -6.87 10.20 -26.28
C ASP A 657 -6.92 9.26 -25.05
N PHE A 658 -8.05 8.62 -24.77
CA PHE A 658 -8.20 7.75 -23.60
C PHE A 658 -7.38 6.45 -23.64
N ASN A 659 -6.87 6.06 -24.81
CA ASN A 659 -5.95 4.93 -24.90
C ASN A 659 -4.66 5.19 -24.11
N HIS A 660 -4.25 6.46 -23.99
CA HIS A 660 -3.06 6.84 -23.23
C HIS A 660 -3.28 6.70 -21.72
N VAL A 661 -4.44 7.10 -21.20
CA VAL A 661 -4.80 6.96 -19.79
C VAL A 661 -4.88 5.48 -19.41
N LYS A 662 -5.60 4.67 -20.19
CA LYS A 662 -5.70 3.20 -19.97
C LYS A 662 -4.31 2.53 -19.93
N ARG A 663 -3.41 2.97 -20.82
CA ARG A 663 -2.04 2.46 -20.87
C ARG A 663 -1.22 2.84 -19.63
N LEU A 664 -1.32 4.09 -19.15
CA LEU A 664 -0.60 4.53 -17.96
C LEU A 664 -1.01 3.72 -16.72
N HIS A 665 -2.31 3.46 -16.54
CA HIS A 665 -2.81 2.66 -15.42
C HIS A 665 -2.45 1.16 -15.52
N GLY A 666 -2.40 0.60 -16.73
CA GLY A 666 -2.01 -0.80 -16.93
C GLY A 666 -0.55 -1.12 -16.62
N ILE A 667 0.32 -0.09 -16.49
CA ILE A 667 1.76 -0.25 -16.19
C ILE A 667 2.03 -0.38 -14.69
N SER A 668 1.27 0.33 -13.85
CA SER A 668 1.52 0.40 -12.40
C SER A 668 0.65 -0.53 -11.55
N THR A 669 -0.40 -1.13 -12.13
CA THR A 669 -1.38 -1.92 -11.35
C THR A 669 -0.93 -3.37 -11.15
N ILE A 670 -0.99 -3.83 -9.90
CA ILE A 670 -0.88 -5.25 -9.54
C ILE A 670 -2.09 -5.99 -10.11
N ARG A 671 -1.91 -7.26 -10.49
CA ARG A 671 -2.98 -8.11 -11.01
C ARG A 671 -3.33 -9.21 -10.03
N LYS A 672 -4.57 -9.71 -10.09
CA LYS A 672 -5.02 -10.90 -9.35
C LYS A 672 -4.01 -12.05 -9.50
N ASN A 673 -3.49 -12.25 -10.72
CA ASN A 673 -2.57 -13.34 -10.98
C ASN A 673 -1.22 -13.22 -10.26
N GLN A 674 -0.76 -11.99 -10.06
CA GLN A 674 0.47 -11.71 -9.33
C GLN A 674 0.28 -11.92 -7.83
N LEU A 675 -0.87 -11.56 -7.25
CA LEU A 675 -1.16 -11.80 -5.83
C LEU A 675 -1.10 -13.28 -5.49
N ILE A 676 -1.70 -14.13 -6.32
CA ILE A 676 -1.68 -15.59 -6.10
C ILE A 676 -0.28 -16.15 -6.28
N GLN A 677 0.50 -15.69 -7.28
CA GLN A 677 1.89 -16.11 -7.44
C GLN A 677 2.77 -15.70 -6.24
N VAL A 678 2.54 -14.51 -5.67
CA VAL A 678 3.21 -14.07 -4.44
C VAL A 678 2.87 -15.02 -3.28
N MET A 679 1.59 -15.33 -3.07
CA MET A 679 1.15 -16.29 -2.05
C MET A 679 1.73 -17.69 -2.25
N ASP A 680 1.79 -18.16 -3.49
CA ASP A 680 2.33 -19.48 -3.85
C ASP A 680 3.84 -19.55 -3.57
N LYS A 681 4.59 -18.53 -4.00
CA LYS A 681 6.03 -18.41 -3.71
C LYS A 681 6.31 -18.40 -2.20
N ILE A 682 5.55 -17.62 -1.42
CA ILE A 682 5.68 -17.58 0.05
C ILE A 682 5.40 -18.96 0.65
N LEU A 683 4.37 -19.66 0.17
CA LEU A 683 4.04 -21.00 0.63
C LEU A 683 5.14 -22.02 0.29
N MET A 684 5.75 -21.93 -0.89
CA MET A 684 6.87 -22.79 -1.27
C MET A 684 8.09 -22.58 -0.36
N LEU A 685 8.47 -21.32 -0.11
CA LEU A 685 9.55 -20.96 0.82
C LEU A 685 9.25 -21.49 2.23
N TYR A 686 8.02 -21.30 2.72
CA TYR A 686 7.55 -21.83 4.00
C TYR A 686 7.68 -23.36 4.10
N LYS A 687 7.26 -24.10 3.06
CA LYS A 687 7.30 -25.57 3.05
C LYS A 687 8.72 -26.10 3.09
N LYS A 688 9.67 -25.41 2.46
CA LYS A 688 11.09 -25.77 2.50
C LYS A 688 11.65 -25.66 3.92
N ASP A 689 11.30 -24.59 4.64
CA ASP A 689 11.78 -24.33 6.00
C ASP A 689 10.95 -24.99 7.11
N ALA A 690 9.87 -25.71 6.77
CA ALA A 690 8.93 -26.29 7.73
C ALA A 690 9.55 -27.28 8.75
N ASN A 691 10.75 -27.83 8.46
CA ASN A 691 11.49 -28.70 9.38
C ASN A 691 12.38 -27.93 10.39
N LYS A 692 12.49 -26.60 10.28
CA LYS A 692 13.24 -25.73 11.18
C LYS A 692 12.32 -25.20 12.30
N LYS A 693 12.83 -25.07 13.53
CA LYS A 693 12.10 -24.53 14.70
C LYS A 693 11.47 -23.12 14.49
N GLN A 694 11.85 -22.41 13.41
CA GLN A 694 11.40 -21.06 13.05
C GLN A 694 10.38 -21.01 11.88
N ALA A 695 9.75 -22.13 11.52
CA ALA A 695 9.01 -22.29 10.25
C ALA A 695 8.03 -21.16 9.87
N ARG A 696 7.46 -20.41 10.82
CA ARG A 696 6.46 -19.35 10.56
C ARG A 696 7.01 -18.00 10.13
N ASN A 697 8.27 -17.74 10.36
CA ASN A 697 8.91 -16.47 10.06
C ASN A 697 9.88 -16.64 8.89
N LEU A 698 9.70 -15.84 7.85
CA LEU A 698 10.53 -15.82 6.65
C LEU A 698 11.17 -14.45 6.50
N LEU A 699 12.44 -14.43 6.12
CA LEU A 699 13.10 -13.25 5.58
C LEU A 699 13.24 -13.47 4.08
N ILE A 700 12.59 -12.62 3.29
CA ILE A 700 12.57 -12.75 1.83
C ILE A 700 13.22 -11.55 1.16
N SER A 701 13.87 -11.80 0.03
CA SER A 701 14.41 -10.75 -0.83
C SER A 701 13.40 -10.41 -1.94
N SER A 702 13.26 -9.12 -2.28
CA SER A 702 12.41 -8.72 -3.41
C SER A 702 12.85 -9.36 -4.74
N GLU A 703 14.14 -9.72 -4.84
CA GLU A 703 14.72 -10.37 -6.02
C GLU A 703 14.13 -11.76 -6.30
N GLU A 704 13.65 -12.47 -5.27
CA GLU A 704 13.02 -13.79 -5.41
C GLU A 704 11.66 -13.72 -6.13
N PHE A 705 11.04 -12.54 -6.14
CA PHE A 705 9.74 -12.27 -6.74
C PHE A 705 9.87 -11.52 -8.07
N ARG A 706 11.10 -11.27 -8.54
CA ARG A 706 11.41 -10.47 -9.74
C ARG A 706 10.58 -10.90 -10.94
N TYR A 707 10.51 -12.21 -11.18
CA TYR A 707 9.81 -12.79 -12.32
C TYR A 707 8.31 -12.42 -12.36
N ILE A 708 7.65 -12.28 -11.21
CA ILE A 708 6.22 -11.97 -11.10
C ILE A 708 5.89 -10.56 -11.62
N PHE A 709 6.85 -9.62 -11.52
CA PHE A 709 6.61 -8.18 -11.70
C PHE A 709 7.24 -7.56 -12.96
N GLU A 710 7.86 -8.34 -13.86
CA GLU A 710 8.73 -7.89 -14.97
C GLU A 710 8.07 -7.03 -16.09
N ARG A 711 6.82 -6.57 -15.95
CA ARG A 711 6.18 -5.74 -16.98
C ARG A 711 6.88 -4.38 -17.15
N ASN A 712 7.45 -4.18 -18.35
CA ASN A 712 7.78 -2.89 -18.99
C ASN A 712 8.90 -2.03 -18.38
N ARG A 713 10.15 -2.51 -18.43
CA ARG A 713 11.39 -1.72 -18.25
C ARG A 713 11.69 -0.73 -19.39
N ARG A 714 10.74 0.14 -19.76
CA ARG A 714 11.03 1.26 -20.70
C ARG A 714 11.53 2.52 -20.00
N SER A 715 11.47 2.60 -18.68
CA SER A 715 12.08 3.66 -17.88
C SER A 715 12.71 3.04 -16.65
N ASP A 716 14.03 3.14 -16.56
CA ASP A 716 14.86 2.58 -15.50
C ASP A 716 14.53 3.19 -14.11
N THR A 717 14.25 2.34 -13.12
CA THR A 717 14.65 2.44 -11.70
C THR A 717 14.46 1.08 -11.03
N GLU A 718 15.47 0.59 -10.30
CA GLU A 718 15.43 -0.65 -9.49
C GLU A 718 14.39 -0.58 -8.34
N ASP A 719 13.99 0.64 -7.96
CA ASP A 719 13.03 0.96 -6.89
C ASP A 719 11.58 0.49 -7.12
N ASP A 720 11.24 0.00 -8.32
CA ASP A 720 9.87 -0.44 -8.66
C ASP A 720 9.55 -1.86 -8.15
N LEU A 721 10.55 -2.74 -8.03
CA LEU A 721 10.32 -4.14 -7.65
C LEU A 721 9.91 -4.28 -6.17
N ASP A 722 10.68 -3.65 -5.27
CA ASP A 722 10.39 -3.64 -3.83
C ASP A 722 9.01 -3.04 -3.54
N ASN A 723 8.70 -1.90 -4.16
CA ASN A 723 7.40 -1.25 -4.03
C ASN A 723 6.25 -2.13 -4.54
N LYS A 724 6.41 -2.83 -5.67
CA LYS A 724 5.39 -3.76 -6.18
C LYS A 724 5.16 -4.94 -5.25
N LEU A 725 6.23 -5.53 -4.70
CA LEU A 725 6.11 -6.64 -3.76
C LEU A 725 5.43 -6.18 -2.45
N LYS A 726 5.88 -5.07 -1.86
CA LYS A 726 5.24 -4.47 -0.67
C LYS A 726 3.75 -4.18 -0.91
N THR A 727 3.41 -3.63 -2.08
CA THR A 727 2.02 -3.35 -2.46
C THR A 727 1.21 -4.65 -2.57
N ALA A 728 1.75 -5.68 -3.22
CA ALA A 728 1.09 -6.98 -3.34
C ALA A 728 0.84 -7.63 -1.97
N LEU A 729 1.86 -7.63 -1.10
CA LEU A 729 1.76 -8.17 0.26
C LEU A 729 0.71 -7.44 1.08
N LEU A 730 0.65 -6.11 1.02
CA LEU A 730 -0.37 -5.33 1.74
C LEU A 730 -1.78 -5.52 1.17
N ILE A 731 -1.94 -5.63 -0.15
CA ILE A 731 -3.24 -5.92 -0.77
C ILE A 731 -3.75 -7.30 -0.34
N ILE A 732 -2.86 -8.28 -0.22
CA ILE A 732 -3.18 -9.60 0.37
C ILE A 732 -3.55 -9.41 1.85
N GLU A 733 -2.72 -8.71 2.61
CA GLU A 733 -2.88 -8.55 4.06
C GLU A 733 -4.25 -7.96 4.41
N LYS A 734 -4.55 -6.80 3.84
CA LYS A 734 -5.77 -6.04 4.09
C LYS A 734 -7.03 -6.70 3.54
N ASP A 735 -6.97 -7.38 2.39
CA ASP A 735 -8.15 -8.06 1.85
C ASP A 735 -8.59 -9.24 2.72
N PHE A 736 -7.64 -10.00 3.26
CA PHE A 736 -7.97 -11.05 4.22
C PHE A 736 -8.54 -10.47 5.52
N ILE A 737 -7.95 -9.41 6.08
CA ILE A 737 -8.51 -8.74 7.27
C ILE A 737 -9.97 -8.30 7.02
N ASN A 738 -10.24 -7.69 5.87
CA ASN A 738 -11.58 -7.20 5.54
C ASN A 738 -12.59 -8.32 5.28
N ARG A 739 -12.13 -9.52 4.89
CA ARG A 739 -13.01 -10.65 4.60
C ARG A 739 -13.26 -11.55 5.80
N ILE A 740 -12.21 -11.83 6.57
CA ILE A 740 -12.20 -12.91 7.58
C ILE A 740 -11.67 -12.45 8.94
N GLY A 741 -11.40 -11.15 9.13
CA GLY A 741 -10.97 -10.58 10.41
C GLY A 741 -9.46 -10.60 10.69
N PHE A 742 -8.72 -11.48 10.01
CA PHE A 742 -7.27 -11.60 10.16
C PHE A 742 -6.57 -11.85 8.84
N SER A 743 -5.26 -11.58 8.81
CA SER A 743 -4.44 -11.94 7.65
C SER A 743 -3.68 -13.25 7.84
N PRO A 744 -3.66 -14.15 6.85
CA PRO A 744 -2.82 -15.34 6.89
C PRO A 744 -1.33 -15.01 6.72
N ILE A 745 -0.99 -13.83 6.19
CA ILE A 745 0.37 -13.38 5.96
C ILE A 745 0.50 -11.93 6.43
N ILE A 746 1.45 -11.66 7.31
CA ILE A 746 1.77 -10.29 7.72
C ILE A 746 3.17 -9.96 7.21
N ALA A 747 3.28 -8.88 6.44
CA ALA A 747 4.55 -8.45 5.87
C ALA A 747 5.00 -7.13 6.51
N ARG A 748 6.24 -7.08 6.98
CA ARG A 748 6.84 -5.86 7.53
C ARG A 748 8.17 -5.61 6.83
N PRO A 749 8.31 -4.53 6.03
CA PRO A 749 9.57 -4.22 5.39
C PRO A 749 10.57 -3.78 6.45
N ARG A 750 11.69 -4.51 6.60
CA ARG A 750 12.76 -4.13 7.51
C ARG A 750 13.88 -3.48 6.72
N SER A 751 14.18 -2.22 7.00
CA SER A 751 15.19 -1.43 6.27
C SER A 751 16.64 -1.79 6.58
N VAL A 752 16.90 -2.65 7.56
CA VAL A 752 18.26 -2.81 8.11
C VAL A 752 18.93 -4.04 7.53
N PHE A 753 19.56 -3.84 6.38
CA PHE A 753 20.65 -4.71 5.94
C PHE A 753 21.81 -4.62 6.90
N SER A 754 21.88 -5.47 7.92
CA SER A 754 23.17 -5.63 8.60
C SER A 754 24.14 -6.42 7.75
N VAL A 755 23.68 -7.27 6.81
CA VAL A 755 24.52 -8.27 6.16
C VAL A 755 24.59 -8.15 4.63
N GLU A 756 25.80 -8.25 4.06
CA GLU A 756 26.03 -8.43 2.62
C GLU A 756 27.10 -9.47 2.32
N TYR A 757 27.19 -9.90 1.05
CA TYR A 757 28.14 -10.92 0.60
C TYR A 757 29.08 -10.36 -0.46
N PHE A 758 30.38 -10.64 -0.28
CA PHE A 758 31.43 -10.19 -1.19
C PHE A 758 32.35 -11.36 -1.59
N LYS A 759 32.73 -11.39 -2.87
CA LYS A 759 33.93 -12.07 -3.35
C LYS A 759 35.15 -11.27 -2.90
N VAL A 760 36.14 -11.93 -2.31
CA VAL A 760 37.39 -11.30 -1.85
C VAL A 760 38.55 -11.90 -2.63
N LYS A 761 39.44 -11.06 -3.19
CA LYS A 761 40.63 -11.53 -3.92
C LYS A 761 41.54 -12.36 -3.03
N ARG A 762 42.14 -13.42 -3.59
CA ARG A 762 42.95 -14.39 -2.84
C ARG A 762 44.16 -13.74 -2.14
N GLU A 763 44.79 -12.78 -2.81
CA GLU A 763 46.00 -12.09 -2.33
C GLU A 763 45.79 -11.29 -1.03
N ILE A 764 44.57 -10.82 -0.76
CA ILE A 764 44.25 -10.01 0.42
C ILE A 764 43.54 -10.77 1.55
N GLU A 765 43.11 -12.02 1.37
CA GLU A 765 42.25 -12.74 2.35
C GLU A 765 42.83 -12.70 3.78
N GLY A 766 44.13 -12.95 3.92
CA GLY A 766 44.81 -12.97 5.22
C GLY A 766 44.91 -11.60 5.87
N GLU A 767 44.99 -10.51 5.10
CA GLU A 767 44.98 -9.13 5.62
C GLU A 767 43.55 -8.64 5.89
N PHE A 768 42.62 -9.07 5.06
CA PHE A 768 41.20 -8.77 5.16
C PHE A 768 40.59 -9.38 6.43
N GLN A 769 40.90 -10.64 6.72
CA GLN A 769 40.50 -11.30 7.97
C GLN A 769 41.12 -10.63 9.20
N ARG A 770 42.36 -10.12 9.11
CA ARG A 770 42.98 -9.35 10.21
C ARG A 770 42.31 -7.99 10.43
N THR A 771 41.90 -7.31 9.36
CA THR A 771 41.34 -5.95 9.42
C THR A 771 39.85 -5.92 9.80
N TYR A 772 39.09 -6.90 9.33
CA TYR A 772 37.62 -6.95 9.45
C TYR A 772 37.09 -8.23 10.09
N GLY A 773 37.93 -9.16 10.55
CA GLY A 773 37.52 -10.52 10.99
C GLY A 773 36.47 -10.59 12.10
N ARG A 774 36.30 -9.54 12.92
CA ARG A 774 35.19 -9.43 13.89
C ARG A 774 33.83 -9.26 13.20
N PHE A 775 33.82 -8.70 12.01
CA PHE A 775 32.62 -8.33 11.27
C PHE A 775 32.38 -9.19 10.02
N VAL A 776 33.37 -9.98 9.59
CA VAL A 776 33.29 -10.78 8.37
C VAL A 776 33.49 -12.25 8.67
N GLN A 777 32.65 -13.08 8.08
CA GLN A 777 32.69 -14.53 8.18
C GLN A 777 32.89 -15.12 6.79
N LYS A 778 33.95 -15.93 6.61
CA LYS A 778 34.14 -16.69 5.37
C LYS A 778 33.03 -17.72 5.25
N VAL A 779 32.21 -17.61 4.21
CA VAL A 779 31.10 -18.52 3.89
C VAL A 779 31.60 -19.67 3.04
N LYS A 780 32.48 -19.38 2.07
CA LYS A 780 32.96 -20.35 1.10
C LYS A 780 34.38 -20.05 0.64
N THR A 781 35.17 -21.08 0.40
CA THR A 781 36.43 -20.99 -0.34
C THR A 781 36.16 -21.22 -1.82
N LEU A 782 36.68 -20.35 -2.69
CA LEU A 782 36.53 -20.46 -4.14
C LEU A 782 37.76 -21.14 -4.74
N ASN A 783 37.53 -22.10 -5.64
CA ASN A 783 38.56 -22.76 -6.45
C ASN A 783 38.86 -21.95 -7.73
N GLU A 784 38.81 -20.62 -7.66
CA GLU A 784 39.11 -19.71 -8.77
C GLU A 784 40.59 -19.29 -8.72
N VAL A 785 41.16 -18.74 -9.80
CA VAL A 785 42.57 -18.27 -9.79
C VAL A 785 42.71 -16.96 -9.01
N TYR A 786 41.76 -16.04 -9.18
CA TYR A 786 41.87 -14.66 -8.69
C TYR A 786 41.16 -14.41 -7.35
N PHE A 787 40.05 -15.09 -7.07
CA PHE A 787 39.27 -14.93 -5.84
C PHE A 787 39.50 -16.10 -4.88
N GLY A 788 39.64 -15.78 -3.59
CA GLY A 788 39.96 -16.77 -2.56
C GLY A 788 38.72 -17.30 -1.81
N GLY A 789 37.67 -16.49 -1.72
CA GLY A 789 36.44 -16.89 -1.05
C GLY A 789 35.29 -15.90 -1.13
N ILE A 790 34.12 -16.38 -0.72
CA ILE A 790 32.91 -15.59 -0.45
C ILE A 790 32.84 -15.32 1.05
N TYR A 791 32.60 -14.07 1.41
CA TYR A 791 32.54 -13.61 2.78
C TYR A 791 31.21 -12.90 3.05
N LYS A 792 30.61 -13.21 4.20
CA LYS A 792 29.45 -12.54 4.79
C LYS A 792 29.95 -11.38 5.64
N PHE A 793 29.50 -10.16 5.36
CA PHE A 793 29.91 -8.95 6.05
C PHE A 793 28.75 -8.44 6.89
N ASN A 794 28.95 -8.22 8.19
CA ASN A 794 28.06 -7.38 8.99
C ASN A 794 28.41 -5.90 8.75
N LEU A 795 27.85 -5.33 7.69
CA LEU A 795 27.98 -3.93 7.32
C LEU A 795 27.52 -2.98 8.42
N LYS A 796 26.47 -3.32 9.17
CA LYS A 796 25.97 -2.48 10.27
C LYS A 796 27.05 -2.33 11.34
N ASP A 797 27.62 -3.43 11.82
CA ASP A 797 28.64 -3.38 12.85
C ASP A 797 29.93 -2.70 12.35
N ILE A 798 30.31 -2.91 11.08
CA ILE A 798 31.44 -2.20 10.46
C ILE A 798 31.18 -0.69 10.46
N TRP A 799 29.98 -0.30 10.05
CA TRP A 799 29.55 1.09 10.02
C TRP A 799 29.51 1.72 11.42
N GLU A 800 28.87 1.06 12.38
CA GLU A 800 28.78 1.50 13.77
C GLU A 800 30.14 1.58 14.47
N THR A 801 31.13 0.81 14.02
CA THR A 801 32.47 0.83 14.63
C THR A 801 33.41 1.82 13.95
N LYS A 802 33.37 1.92 12.61
CA LYS A 802 34.41 2.61 11.82
C LYS A 802 33.91 3.79 10.98
N TYR A 803 32.61 3.92 10.74
CA TYR A 803 32.05 4.89 9.78
C TYR A 803 30.79 5.62 10.30
N LYS A 804 30.68 5.82 11.62
CA LYS A 804 29.55 6.51 12.27
C LYS A 804 29.34 7.95 11.79
N ASP A 805 30.38 8.59 11.27
CA ASP A 805 30.33 9.96 10.75
C ASP A 805 29.53 10.09 9.44
N MET A 806 29.07 8.96 8.87
CA MET A 806 28.12 8.93 7.77
C MET A 806 26.91 8.05 8.09
N SER A 807 25.83 8.15 7.32
CA SER A 807 24.63 7.35 7.51
C SER A 807 24.84 5.97 6.90
N PHE A 808 24.27 4.94 7.51
CA PHE A 808 24.35 3.56 7.02
C PHE A 808 24.02 3.41 5.51
N PRO A 809 22.96 4.05 4.95
CA PRO A 809 22.68 3.95 3.51
C PRO A 809 23.77 4.54 2.60
N LYS A 810 24.42 5.65 3.01
CA LYS A 810 25.55 6.19 2.24
C LYS A 810 26.79 5.32 2.38
N PHE A 811 27.09 4.83 3.58
CA PHE A 811 28.17 3.88 3.78
C PHE A 811 28.03 2.70 2.79
N LYS A 812 26.81 2.12 2.73
CA LYS A 812 26.47 1.07 1.77
C LYS A 812 26.63 1.54 0.32
N TYR A 813 26.07 2.69 -0.05
CA TYR A 813 26.19 3.23 -1.41
C TYR A 813 27.65 3.45 -1.84
N MET A 814 28.47 4.11 -1.01
CA MET A 814 29.89 4.35 -1.27
C MET A 814 30.68 3.04 -1.36
N LEU A 815 30.36 2.07 -0.51
CA LEU A 815 30.97 0.74 -0.56
C LEU A 815 30.71 0.06 -1.92
N HIS A 816 29.47 0.13 -2.41
CA HIS A 816 29.06 -0.44 -3.71
C HIS A 816 29.63 0.33 -4.91
N GLN A 817 29.73 1.65 -4.82
CA GLN A 817 30.34 2.48 -5.86
C GLN A 817 31.87 2.42 -5.86
N LYS A 818 32.47 1.72 -4.89
CA LYS A 818 33.92 1.72 -4.66
C LYS A 818 34.49 3.13 -4.54
N ASP A 819 33.77 3.99 -3.82
CA ASP A 819 34.14 5.41 -3.67
C ASP A 819 35.38 5.55 -2.78
N ASP A 820 36.46 6.10 -3.34
CA ASP A 820 37.74 6.33 -2.66
C ASP A 820 37.59 7.18 -1.38
N GLN A 821 36.56 8.05 -1.30
CA GLN A 821 36.29 8.87 -0.12
C GLN A 821 35.89 8.04 1.11
N LEU A 822 35.38 6.82 0.91
CA LEU A 822 35.02 5.93 2.01
C LEU A 822 36.26 5.51 2.80
N LYS A 823 37.45 5.53 2.17
CA LYS A 823 38.71 5.02 2.74
C LYS A 823 38.58 3.60 3.29
N PHE A 824 37.68 2.81 2.71
CA PHE A 824 37.53 1.41 3.06
C PHE A 824 38.73 0.65 2.52
N LYS A 825 39.58 0.17 3.44
CA LYS A 825 40.81 -0.53 3.07
C LYS A 825 40.47 -1.75 2.20
N HIS A 826 41.10 -1.83 1.03
CA HIS A 826 40.96 -2.92 0.05
C HIS A 826 39.59 -3.01 -0.65
N ILE A 827 38.87 -1.89 -0.79
CA ILE A 827 37.56 -1.83 -1.44
C ILE A 827 37.57 -2.25 -2.92
N GLU A 828 38.68 -1.99 -3.61
CA GLU A 828 38.92 -2.36 -4.99
C GLU A 828 39.00 -3.89 -5.19
N PHE A 829 39.39 -4.62 -4.14
CA PHE A 829 39.63 -6.06 -4.14
C PHE A 829 38.44 -6.91 -3.67
N ILE A 830 37.30 -6.26 -3.41
CA ILE A 830 36.04 -6.93 -3.09
C ILE A 830 35.02 -6.70 -4.20
N GLU A 831 34.16 -7.69 -4.44
CA GLU A 831 33.06 -7.59 -5.40
C GLU A 831 31.76 -8.07 -4.77
N PRO A 832 30.69 -7.23 -4.75
CA PRO A 832 29.42 -7.63 -4.18
C PRO A 832 28.78 -8.74 -5.03
N VAL A 833 28.20 -9.73 -4.35
CA VAL A 833 27.57 -10.89 -5.00
C VAL A 833 26.18 -11.17 -4.46
N PHE A 834 25.29 -11.61 -5.35
CA PHE A 834 24.11 -12.38 -4.98
C PHE A 834 24.52 -13.83 -4.74
N ILE A 835 23.99 -14.44 -3.69
CA ILE A 835 24.01 -15.89 -3.50
C ILE A 835 22.64 -16.41 -3.92
N VAL A 836 22.60 -17.13 -5.04
CA VAL A 836 21.39 -17.77 -5.53
C VAL A 836 21.44 -19.24 -5.13
N GLN A 837 20.50 -19.65 -4.28
CA GLN A 837 20.32 -21.03 -3.89
C GLN A 837 19.24 -21.65 -4.78
N ILE A 838 19.55 -22.76 -5.44
CA ILE A 838 18.65 -23.47 -6.35
C ILE A 838 18.37 -24.85 -5.78
N ASP A 839 17.16 -25.05 -5.28
CA ASP A 839 16.65 -26.33 -4.81
C ASP A 839 16.00 -27.09 -5.98
N LEU A 840 16.50 -28.30 -6.25
CA LEU A 840 16.00 -29.18 -7.31
C LEU A 840 14.81 -30.04 -6.85
N GLN A 841 14.21 -29.73 -5.71
CA GLN A 841 13.03 -30.40 -5.14
C GLN A 841 13.20 -31.93 -5.02
N ASN A 842 14.37 -32.36 -4.53
CA ASN A 842 14.78 -33.76 -4.40
C ASN A 842 15.01 -34.52 -5.73
N GLU A 843 15.08 -33.84 -6.88
CA GLU A 843 15.48 -34.46 -8.14
C GLU A 843 17.00 -34.53 -8.29
N LYS A 844 17.48 -35.60 -8.97
CA LYS A 844 18.90 -35.74 -9.32
C LYS A 844 19.24 -34.83 -10.50
N GLU A 845 20.43 -34.21 -10.48
CA GLU A 845 20.89 -33.27 -11.53
C GLU A 845 20.65 -33.77 -12.97
N TYR A 846 21.06 -35.01 -13.29
CA TYR A 846 20.91 -35.53 -14.66
C TYR A 846 19.44 -35.67 -15.08
N ARG A 847 18.54 -36.05 -14.15
CA ARG A 847 17.09 -36.15 -14.41
C ARG A 847 16.48 -34.76 -14.53
N PHE A 848 16.92 -33.83 -13.69
CA PHE A 848 16.51 -32.44 -13.75
C PHE A 848 16.86 -31.82 -15.12
N LEU A 849 18.10 -32.00 -15.60
CA LEU A 849 18.50 -31.52 -16.92
C LEU A 849 17.69 -32.14 -18.07
N GLN A 850 17.36 -33.44 -17.99
CA GLN A 850 16.45 -34.08 -18.95
C GLN A 850 15.03 -33.47 -18.91
N LYS A 851 14.48 -33.25 -17.72
CA LYS A 851 13.17 -32.58 -17.57
C LYS A 851 13.17 -31.17 -18.15
N ILE A 852 14.28 -30.44 -18.05
CA ILE A 852 14.41 -29.11 -18.68
C ILE A 852 14.39 -29.23 -20.19
N GLU A 853 15.15 -30.15 -20.78
CA GLU A 853 15.15 -30.36 -22.23
C GLU A 853 13.74 -30.71 -22.74
N ASP A 854 13.05 -31.62 -22.06
CA ASP A 854 11.65 -31.97 -22.37
C ASP A 854 10.71 -30.76 -22.25
N THR A 855 10.89 -29.96 -21.21
CA THR A 855 10.08 -28.76 -20.94
C THR A 855 10.32 -27.69 -22.00
N VAL A 856 11.56 -27.43 -22.36
CA VAL A 856 11.90 -26.44 -23.39
C VAL A 856 11.41 -26.90 -24.75
N SER A 857 11.48 -28.19 -25.08
CA SER A 857 10.86 -28.75 -26.29
C SER A 857 9.34 -28.55 -26.30
N LYS A 858 8.66 -28.68 -25.15
CA LYS A 858 7.24 -28.34 -25.03
C LYS A 858 6.97 -26.85 -25.26
N ILE A 859 7.80 -25.95 -24.71
CA ILE A 859 7.70 -24.50 -24.96
C ILE A 859 7.85 -24.20 -26.46
N GLU A 860 8.83 -24.82 -27.12
CA GLU A 860 9.03 -24.68 -28.57
C GLU A 860 7.80 -25.14 -29.36
N LYS A 861 7.21 -26.28 -28.99
CA LYS A 861 5.96 -26.77 -29.61
C LYS A 861 4.81 -25.79 -29.43
N VAL A 862 4.69 -25.15 -28.26
CA VAL A 862 3.67 -24.13 -27.99
C VAL A 862 3.81 -22.93 -28.92
N PHE A 863 5.04 -22.45 -29.16
CA PHE A 863 5.28 -21.26 -30.00
C PHE A 863 5.39 -21.55 -31.50
N SER A 864 5.69 -22.79 -31.90
CA SER A 864 5.90 -23.19 -33.30
C SER A 864 4.79 -22.76 -34.28
N PRO A 865 3.49 -22.89 -33.97
CA PRO A 865 2.42 -22.41 -34.86
C PRO A 865 2.46 -20.90 -35.07
N TYR A 866 2.78 -20.13 -34.03
CA TYR A 866 2.82 -18.67 -34.09
C TYR A 866 4.05 -18.15 -34.84
N ILE A 867 5.20 -18.84 -34.72
CA ILE A 867 6.41 -18.52 -35.49
C ILE A 867 6.17 -18.75 -36.99
N ARG A 868 5.56 -19.89 -37.37
CA ARG A 868 5.31 -20.26 -38.78
C ARG A 868 4.30 -19.35 -39.46
N ASN A 869 3.20 -19.04 -38.78
CA ASN A 869 2.12 -18.26 -39.37
C ASN A 869 2.39 -16.75 -39.32
N GLN A 870 3.35 -16.29 -38.52
CA GLN A 870 3.61 -14.88 -38.20
C GLN A 870 2.33 -14.11 -37.80
N GLY A 871 1.33 -14.82 -37.29
CA GLY A 871 0.04 -14.25 -36.90
C GLY A 871 0.11 -13.57 -35.54
N PHE A 872 -0.81 -12.64 -35.31
CA PHE A 872 -1.04 -12.09 -33.98
C PHE A 872 -1.86 -13.08 -33.14
N PHE A 873 -1.47 -13.25 -31.88
CA PHE A 873 -2.18 -14.09 -30.90
C PHE A 873 -2.40 -13.37 -29.58
N THR A 874 -3.34 -13.87 -28.78
CA THR A 874 -3.68 -13.33 -27.46
C THR A 874 -3.07 -14.18 -26.34
N VAL A 875 -2.98 -13.64 -25.13
CA VAL A 875 -2.57 -14.42 -23.94
C VAL A 875 -3.50 -15.61 -23.74
N THR A 876 -4.81 -15.42 -23.91
CA THR A 876 -5.82 -16.46 -23.75
C THR A 876 -5.65 -17.59 -24.75
N GLU A 877 -5.30 -17.29 -26.01
CA GLU A 877 -5.00 -18.29 -27.03
C GLU A 877 -3.75 -19.09 -26.66
N LEU A 878 -2.68 -18.42 -26.24
CA LEU A 878 -1.44 -19.07 -25.80
C LEU A 878 -1.69 -19.95 -24.56
N ALA A 879 -2.48 -19.45 -23.60
CA ALA A 879 -2.84 -20.14 -22.37
C ALA A 879 -3.60 -21.44 -22.63
N LYS A 880 -4.51 -21.48 -23.62
CA LYS A 880 -5.18 -22.72 -24.01
C LYS A 880 -4.17 -23.79 -24.44
N THR A 881 -3.23 -23.43 -25.32
CA THR A 881 -2.20 -24.36 -25.79
C THR A 881 -1.27 -24.82 -24.65
N ILE A 882 -0.92 -23.92 -23.72
CA ILE A 882 -0.14 -24.26 -22.53
C ILE A 882 -0.91 -25.22 -21.61
N GLY A 883 -2.20 -24.97 -21.37
CA GLY A 883 -3.06 -25.81 -20.53
C GLY A 883 -3.07 -27.26 -21.01
N TYR A 884 -3.24 -27.48 -22.32
CA TYR A 884 -3.17 -28.80 -22.92
C TYR A 884 -1.76 -29.42 -22.88
N THR A 885 -0.71 -28.61 -23.11
CA THR A 885 0.67 -29.12 -23.22
C THR A 885 1.29 -29.48 -21.86
N PHE A 886 0.96 -28.71 -20.82
CA PHE A 886 1.53 -28.82 -19.48
C PHE A 886 0.57 -29.42 -18.45
N ASN A 887 -0.66 -29.77 -18.83
CA ASN A 887 -1.72 -30.26 -17.93
C ASN A 887 -1.94 -29.31 -16.74
N LYS A 888 -2.11 -28.02 -17.05
CA LYS A 888 -2.29 -26.95 -16.06
C LYS A 888 -3.73 -26.48 -16.08
N SER A 889 -4.24 -26.06 -14.92
CA SER A 889 -5.56 -25.42 -14.87
C SER A 889 -5.59 -24.18 -15.77
N LYS A 890 -6.78 -23.74 -16.18
CA LYS A 890 -6.94 -22.54 -17.03
C LYS A 890 -6.16 -21.36 -16.46
N TYR A 891 -6.28 -21.16 -15.15
CA TYR A 891 -5.62 -20.09 -14.42
C TYR A 891 -4.09 -20.22 -14.41
N GLN A 892 -3.57 -21.40 -14.06
CA GLN A 892 -2.12 -21.67 -14.08
C GLN A 892 -1.55 -21.48 -15.49
N ALA A 893 -2.26 -21.94 -16.52
CA ALA A 893 -1.86 -21.80 -17.90
C ALA A 893 -1.82 -20.34 -18.36
N GLU A 894 -2.77 -19.51 -17.92
CA GLU A 894 -2.78 -18.07 -18.20
C GLU A 894 -1.63 -17.34 -17.48
N ALA A 895 -1.31 -17.73 -16.26
CA ALA A 895 -0.18 -17.20 -15.52
C ALA A 895 1.16 -17.55 -16.22
N ILE A 896 1.34 -18.81 -16.63
CA ILE A 896 2.51 -19.26 -17.39
C ILE A 896 2.59 -18.55 -18.74
N ALA A 897 1.47 -18.39 -19.46
CA ALA A 897 1.41 -17.68 -20.74
C ALA A 897 1.89 -16.23 -20.61
N ASN A 898 1.37 -15.52 -19.62
CA ASN A 898 1.80 -14.15 -19.31
C ASN A 898 3.30 -14.11 -18.99
N GLN A 899 3.77 -15.01 -18.13
CA GLN A 899 5.15 -15.03 -17.68
C GLN A 899 6.14 -15.30 -18.82
N LEU A 900 5.83 -16.27 -19.69
CA LEU A 900 6.66 -16.58 -20.87
C LEU A 900 6.74 -15.36 -21.80
N ILE A 901 5.62 -14.71 -22.10
CA ILE A 901 5.60 -13.49 -22.92
C ILE A 901 6.47 -12.39 -22.30
N GLN A 902 6.34 -12.13 -21.00
CA GLN A 902 7.12 -11.10 -20.32
C GLN A 902 8.61 -11.44 -20.27
N SER A 903 8.95 -12.70 -20.01
CA SER A 903 10.33 -13.18 -19.99
C SER A 903 11.01 -13.03 -21.36
N ILE A 904 10.28 -13.29 -22.46
CA ILE A 904 10.77 -13.07 -23.83
C ILE A 904 11.00 -11.59 -24.10
N ILE A 905 10.07 -10.71 -23.69
CA ILE A 905 10.21 -9.25 -23.83
C ILE A 905 11.41 -8.76 -23.02
N SER A 906 11.54 -9.19 -21.77
CA SER A 906 12.63 -8.83 -20.85
C SER A 906 13.98 -9.25 -21.41
N TYR A 907 14.09 -10.49 -21.89
CA TYR A 907 15.29 -11.00 -22.55
C TYR A 907 15.63 -10.19 -23.81
N GLN A 908 14.64 -9.91 -24.67
CA GLN A 908 14.83 -9.09 -25.87
C GLN A 908 15.40 -7.70 -25.53
N VAL A 909 14.84 -7.02 -24.51
CA VAL A 909 15.30 -5.69 -24.07
C VAL A 909 16.72 -5.78 -23.51
N THR A 910 16.97 -6.74 -22.62
CA THR A 910 18.27 -6.95 -21.98
C THR A 910 19.39 -7.23 -22.98
N VAL A 911 19.12 -8.08 -23.98
CA VAL A 911 20.07 -8.37 -25.06
C VAL A 911 20.28 -7.16 -25.98
N ASN A 912 19.22 -6.43 -26.34
CA ASN A 912 19.32 -5.26 -27.20
C ASN A 912 20.08 -4.08 -26.56
N LYS A 913 20.04 -3.94 -25.23
CA LYS A 913 20.86 -2.94 -24.52
C LYS A 913 22.37 -3.25 -24.60
N ASN A 914 22.74 -4.51 -24.85
CA ASN A 914 24.13 -5.01 -24.82
C ASN A 914 24.63 -5.51 -26.18
N ARG A 915 23.90 -5.23 -27.28
CA ARG A 915 24.28 -5.61 -28.65
C ARG A 915 24.10 -4.44 -29.62
N ASN A 916 24.96 -4.40 -30.64
CA ASN A 916 24.88 -3.40 -31.72
C ASN A 916 23.73 -3.65 -32.70
N HIS A 917 23.25 -4.90 -32.81
CA HIS A 917 22.15 -5.28 -33.69
C HIS A 917 20.89 -5.59 -32.89
N ARG A 918 19.75 -5.09 -33.38
CA ARG A 918 18.46 -5.25 -32.71
C ARG A 918 17.87 -6.64 -32.96
N LEU A 919 17.83 -7.45 -31.91
CA LEU A 919 17.11 -8.71 -31.82
C LEU A 919 15.60 -8.44 -31.73
N SER A 920 14.83 -9.11 -32.59
CA SER A 920 13.37 -9.10 -32.60
C SER A 920 12.86 -10.51 -32.38
N LEU A 921 12.39 -10.79 -31.17
CA LEU A 921 11.79 -12.04 -30.70
C LEU A 921 10.26 -11.94 -30.69
N ILE A 922 9.75 -10.82 -30.18
CA ILE A 922 8.32 -10.59 -29.99
C ILE A 922 7.97 -9.11 -30.18
N LYS A 923 6.81 -8.88 -30.78
CA LYS A 923 6.20 -7.58 -30.99
C LYS A 923 4.81 -7.56 -30.37
N GLU A 924 4.55 -6.50 -29.62
CA GLU A 924 3.25 -6.24 -28.99
C GLU A 924 2.46 -5.25 -29.84
N ARG A 925 1.15 -5.53 -30.01
CA ARG A 925 0.17 -4.63 -30.64
C ARG A 925 -1.09 -4.61 -29.79
N GLU A 926 -1.37 -3.46 -29.20
CA GLU A 926 -2.59 -3.26 -28.44
C GLU A 926 -3.77 -2.92 -29.37
N THR A 927 -4.93 -3.48 -29.07
CA THR A 927 -6.22 -3.11 -29.69
C THR A 927 -7.14 -2.55 -28.61
N GLN A 928 -8.30 -1.99 -29.00
CA GLN A 928 -9.27 -1.46 -28.03
C GLN A 928 -9.82 -2.51 -27.04
N LYS A 929 -9.76 -3.80 -27.38
CA LYS A 929 -10.31 -4.90 -26.57
C LYS A 929 -9.25 -5.77 -25.89
N GLU A 930 -8.11 -6.00 -26.55
CA GLU A 930 -7.08 -6.93 -26.05
C GLU A 930 -5.68 -6.62 -26.60
N THR A 931 -4.65 -7.02 -25.86
CA THR A 931 -3.27 -7.00 -26.33
C THR A 931 -2.97 -8.23 -27.16
N LYS A 932 -2.47 -8.02 -28.39
CA LYS A 932 -2.02 -9.08 -29.28
C LYS A 932 -0.51 -9.09 -29.40
N TYR A 933 0.07 -10.27 -29.57
CA TYR A 933 1.51 -10.49 -29.69
C TYR A 933 1.82 -11.22 -31.00
N GLN A 934 2.98 -10.93 -31.55
CA GLN A 934 3.52 -11.59 -32.73
C GLN A 934 4.95 -12.01 -32.39
N VAL A 935 5.28 -13.29 -32.58
CA VAL A 935 6.64 -13.82 -32.38
C VAL A 935 7.36 -13.97 -33.71
N PHE A 936 8.69 -13.90 -33.69
CA PHE A 936 9.53 -14.03 -34.87
C PHE A 936 10.48 -15.23 -34.76
N THR A 937 11.13 -15.59 -35.87
CA THR A 937 12.11 -16.69 -35.93
C THR A 937 13.28 -16.54 -34.96
N GLY A 938 13.61 -15.30 -34.56
CA GLY A 938 14.61 -15.03 -33.52
C GLY A 938 14.31 -15.68 -32.17
N LEU A 939 13.04 -16.05 -31.89
CA LEU A 939 12.64 -16.69 -30.63
C LEU A 939 13.43 -17.97 -30.31
N ASN A 940 13.93 -18.68 -31.32
CA ASN A 940 14.79 -19.85 -31.13
C ASN A 940 16.07 -19.54 -30.35
N GLU A 941 16.59 -18.30 -30.42
CA GLU A 941 17.73 -17.87 -29.61
C GLU A 941 17.39 -17.86 -28.12
N PHE A 942 16.18 -17.43 -27.76
CA PHE A 942 15.70 -17.44 -26.38
C PHE A 942 15.47 -18.88 -25.88
N ILE A 943 14.89 -19.74 -26.71
CA ILE A 943 14.67 -21.16 -26.38
C ILE A 943 16.01 -21.87 -26.10
N ASN A 944 17.01 -21.68 -26.98
CA ASN A 944 18.35 -22.24 -26.79
C ASN A 944 19.06 -21.67 -25.56
N PHE A 945 18.84 -20.37 -25.29
CA PHE A 945 19.35 -19.71 -24.10
C PHE A 945 18.88 -20.40 -22.81
N LEU A 946 17.59 -20.79 -22.68
CA LEU A 946 17.07 -21.41 -21.46
C LEU A 946 17.84 -22.69 -21.08
N ILE A 947 18.09 -23.57 -22.05
CA ILE A 947 18.80 -24.83 -21.80
C ILE A 947 20.27 -24.55 -21.47
N THR A 948 20.93 -23.76 -22.32
CA THR A 948 22.39 -23.52 -22.21
C THR A 948 22.74 -22.76 -20.93
N HIS A 949 21.93 -21.77 -20.56
CA HIS A 949 22.15 -20.98 -19.36
C HIS A 949 21.92 -21.79 -18.09
N VAL A 950 20.86 -22.58 -18.03
CA VAL A 950 20.58 -23.38 -16.82
C VAL A 950 21.59 -24.51 -16.64
N LYS A 951 22.02 -25.17 -17.72
CA LYS A 951 23.14 -26.12 -17.67
C LYS A 951 24.39 -25.48 -17.09
N LYS A 952 24.72 -24.26 -17.54
CA LYS A 952 25.85 -23.48 -17.00
C LYS A 952 25.65 -23.17 -15.51
N LEU A 953 24.46 -22.77 -15.07
CA LEU A 953 24.17 -22.48 -13.67
C LEU A 953 24.35 -23.69 -12.77
N ILE A 954 23.82 -24.85 -13.15
CA ILE A 954 23.96 -26.09 -12.37
C ILE A 954 25.41 -26.56 -12.34
N GLN A 955 26.14 -26.48 -13.46
CA GLN A 955 27.57 -26.82 -13.52
C GLN A 955 28.45 -25.88 -12.69
N MET A 956 28.10 -24.59 -12.62
CA MET A 956 28.78 -23.61 -11.77
C MET A 956 28.35 -23.72 -10.30
N GLY A 957 27.19 -24.29 -10.03
CA GLY A 957 26.59 -24.41 -8.71
C GLY A 957 27.30 -25.43 -7.86
N ASN A 958 27.68 -25.04 -6.64
CA ASN A 958 28.24 -25.99 -5.68
C ASN A 958 27.09 -26.67 -4.93
N VAL A 959 27.13 -28.00 -4.80
CA VAL A 959 26.15 -28.74 -3.99
C VAL A 959 26.37 -28.41 -2.51
N ASN A 960 25.39 -27.77 -1.88
CA ASN A 960 25.34 -27.58 -0.45
C ASN A 960 24.57 -28.76 0.17
N ASN A 961 25.30 -29.78 0.64
CA ASN A 961 24.73 -31.00 1.20
C ASN A 961 23.86 -30.76 2.46
N ALA A 962 24.04 -29.64 3.16
CA ALA A 962 23.26 -29.32 4.36
C ALA A 962 21.84 -28.80 4.02
N GLU A 963 21.69 -28.13 2.87
CA GLU A 963 20.43 -27.51 2.43
C GLU A 963 19.83 -28.17 1.19
N ASN A 964 20.44 -29.25 0.68
CA ASN A 964 20.05 -29.97 -0.53
C ASN A 964 19.83 -29.05 -1.75
N ALA A 965 20.66 -28.00 -1.88
CA ALA A 965 20.53 -26.97 -2.89
C ALA A 965 21.87 -26.66 -3.58
N HIS A 966 21.81 -26.19 -4.82
CA HIS A 966 22.95 -25.67 -5.57
C HIS A 966 23.16 -24.19 -5.28
N GLU A 967 24.35 -23.80 -4.83
CA GLU A 967 24.70 -22.40 -4.62
C GLU A 967 25.46 -21.82 -5.80
N VAL A 968 24.90 -20.79 -6.42
CA VAL A 968 25.49 -20.00 -7.50
C VAL A 968 25.76 -18.59 -7.00
N TYR A 969 26.97 -18.08 -7.26
CA TYR A 969 27.39 -16.74 -6.85
C TYR A 969 27.41 -15.81 -8.07
N LEU A 970 26.51 -14.82 -8.11
CA LEU A 970 26.39 -13.85 -9.21
C LEU A 970 26.98 -12.50 -8.81
N VAL A 971 27.88 -11.94 -9.61
CA VAL A 971 28.45 -10.61 -9.35
C VAL A 971 27.41 -9.53 -9.66
N LYS A 972 27.09 -8.66 -8.68
CA LYS A 972 26.04 -7.64 -8.83
C LYS A 972 26.34 -6.62 -9.94
N SER A 973 27.61 -6.30 -10.17
CA SER A 973 28.02 -5.37 -11.24
C SER A 973 27.73 -5.91 -12.64
N ASN A 974 27.66 -7.24 -12.82
CA ASN A 974 27.28 -7.85 -14.09
C ASN A 974 25.75 -8.01 -14.18
N ARG A 975 25.06 -6.87 -14.29
CA ARG A 975 23.59 -6.83 -14.42
C ARG A 975 23.10 -7.69 -15.59
N PHE A 976 23.83 -7.74 -16.69
CA PHE A 976 23.43 -8.53 -17.86
C PHE A 976 23.29 -10.03 -17.56
N GLU A 977 24.27 -10.64 -16.88
CA GLU A 977 24.21 -12.06 -16.51
C GLU A 977 23.23 -12.33 -15.35
N ALA A 978 23.10 -11.40 -14.40
CA ALA A 978 22.11 -11.50 -13.33
C ALA A 978 20.68 -11.55 -13.89
N GLU A 979 20.35 -10.65 -14.82
CA GLU A 979 19.05 -10.57 -15.48
C GLU A 979 18.70 -11.85 -16.22
N LYS A 980 19.63 -12.36 -17.03
CA LYS A 980 19.46 -13.65 -17.71
C LYS A 980 19.20 -14.78 -16.72
N THR A 981 19.93 -14.79 -15.60
CA THR A 981 19.76 -15.81 -14.57
C THR A 981 18.36 -15.77 -13.97
N PHE A 982 17.89 -14.61 -13.51
CA PHE A 982 16.55 -14.49 -12.93
C PHE A 982 15.43 -14.78 -13.93
N ILE A 983 15.57 -14.40 -15.20
CA ILE A 983 14.62 -14.78 -16.26
C ILE A 983 14.52 -16.31 -16.37
N SER A 984 15.66 -17.00 -16.44
CA SER A 984 15.67 -18.46 -16.58
C SER A 984 15.13 -19.18 -15.35
N LEU A 985 15.51 -18.74 -14.14
CA LEU A 985 15.05 -19.33 -12.89
C LEU A 985 13.56 -19.09 -12.64
N GLY A 986 13.08 -17.88 -12.94
CA GLY A 986 11.66 -17.54 -12.82
C GLY A 986 10.77 -18.39 -13.73
N ILE A 987 11.21 -18.69 -14.96
CA ILE A 987 10.45 -19.60 -15.85
C ILE A 987 10.41 -21.02 -15.29
N LEU A 988 11.55 -21.55 -14.83
CA LEU A 988 11.62 -22.92 -14.33
C LEU A 988 10.86 -23.09 -13.02
N GLU A 989 10.92 -22.10 -12.13
CA GLU A 989 10.14 -22.08 -10.90
C GLU A 989 8.64 -22.02 -11.18
N MET A 990 8.19 -21.17 -12.10
CA MET A 990 6.78 -21.09 -12.51
C MET A 990 6.25 -22.38 -13.14
N LEU A 991 7.14 -23.25 -13.64
CA LEU A 991 6.82 -24.55 -14.18
C LEU A 991 6.97 -25.69 -13.15
N ASP A 992 7.16 -25.35 -11.87
CA ASP A 992 7.35 -26.27 -10.74
C ASP A 992 8.57 -27.20 -10.92
N LEU A 993 9.64 -26.73 -11.58
CA LEU A 993 10.85 -27.54 -11.81
C LEU A 993 11.94 -27.33 -10.75
N LEU A 994 12.00 -26.14 -10.16
CA LEU A 994 12.96 -25.78 -9.12
C LEU A 994 12.34 -24.76 -8.16
N LEU A 995 12.99 -24.54 -7.03
CA LEU A 995 12.75 -23.40 -6.15
C LEU A 995 14.06 -22.64 -5.98
N TYR A 996 14.06 -21.31 -6.12
CA TYR A 996 15.26 -20.50 -5.86
C TYR A 996 15.08 -19.43 -4.78
N GLU A 997 16.15 -19.16 -4.06
CA GLU A 997 16.28 -18.10 -3.05
C GLU A 997 17.45 -17.19 -3.40
N VAL A 998 17.38 -15.92 -3.00
CA VAL A 998 18.39 -14.93 -3.31
C VAL A 998 18.83 -14.20 -2.05
N LYS A 999 20.04 -14.51 -1.58
CA LYS A 999 20.67 -13.82 -0.46
C LYS A 999 21.62 -12.74 -0.97
N GLY A 1000 21.64 -11.60 -0.28
CA GLY A 1000 22.54 -10.48 -0.60
C GLY A 1000 22.09 -9.67 -1.81
N GLY A 1001 21.15 -8.75 -1.61
CA GLY A 1001 20.63 -7.82 -2.63
C GLY A 1001 20.79 -6.34 -2.27
N ASP A 1002 20.36 -5.46 -3.16
CA ASP A 1002 20.43 -4.00 -2.95
C ASP A 1002 19.20 -3.49 -2.17
N ASN A 1003 18.05 -4.17 -2.31
CA ASN A 1003 16.75 -3.87 -1.67
C ASN A 1003 16.49 -4.62 -0.35
N PRO A 1004 15.94 -3.96 0.69
CA PRO A 1004 15.80 -4.55 2.02
C PRO A 1004 15.03 -5.87 2.03
N GLU A 1005 15.38 -6.77 2.94
CA GLU A 1005 14.60 -7.99 3.16
C GLU A 1005 13.26 -7.66 3.82
N ILE A 1006 12.21 -8.33 3.37
CA ILE A 1006 10.87 -8.19 3.93
C ILE A 1006 10.68 -9.34 4.91
N PHE A 1007 10.39 -8.99 6.16
CA PHE A 1007 9.99 -9.97 7.16
C PHE A 1007 8.55 -10.38 6.89
N ILE A 1008 8.32 -11.69 6.79
CA ILE A 1008 7.00 -12.28 6.56
C ILE A 1008 6.70 -13.23 7.71
N ARG A 1009 5.56 -13.00 8.37
CA ARG A 1009 4.98 -13.94 9.33
C ARG A 1009 3.79 -14.65 8.70
N ILE A 1010 3.78 -15.98 8.79
CA ILE A 1010 2.66 -16.81 8.33
C ILE A 1010 1.80 -17.18 9.54
N ASN A 1011 0.60 -16.61 9.58
CA ASN A 1011 -0.41 -16.89 10.61
C ASN A 1011 -1.25 -18.12 10.26
N SER A 1012 -1.57 -18.33 8.97
CA SER A 1012 -2.38 -19.49 8.54
C SER A 1012 -1.94 -20.03 7.19
N LYS A 1013 -1.28 -21.19 7.22
CA LYS A 1013 -0.93 -21.97 6.03
C LYS A 1013 -2.16 -22.43 5.25
N TYR A 1014 -3.20 -22.88 5.97
CA TYR A 1014 -4.40 -23.46 5.38
C TYR A 1014 -5.13 -22.45 4.46
N LYS A 1015 -5.31 -21.21 4.92
CA LYS A 1015 -5.97 -20.16 4.11
C LYS A 1015 -5.19 -19.82 2.84
N ILE A 1016 -3.86 -19.84 2.90
CA ILE A 1016 -3.00 -19.64 1.71
C ILE A 1016 -3.19 -20.80 0.73
N GLU A 1017 -3.08 -22.05 1.21
CA GLU A 1017 -3.24 -23.25 0.39
C GLU A 1017 -4.62 -23.35 -0.27
N ASN A 1018 -5.68 -23.07 0.49
CA ASN A 1018 -7.04 -23.08 -0.02
C ASN A 1018 -7.22 -22.02 -1.12
N THR A 1019 -6.66 -20.83 -0.91
CA THR A 1019 -6.73 -19.72 -1.88
C THR A 1019 -6.02 -20.06 -3.19
N ILE A 1020 -4.85 -20.67 -3.12
CA ILE A 1020 -4.08 -21.09 -4.31
C ILE A 1020 -4.81 -22.21 -5.06
N LYS A 1021 -5.35 -23.21 -4.34
CA LYS A 1021 -6.14 -24.31 -4.94
C LYS A 1021 -7.41 -23.82 -5.61
N ASN A 1022 -8.09 -22.84 -5.00
CA ASN A 1022 -9.33 -22.23 -5.49
C ASN A 1022 -9.11 -20.86 -6.13
N ALA A 1023 -7.99 -20.69 -6.84
CA ALA A 1023 -7.57 -19.43 -7.46
C ALA A 1023 -8.64 -18.76 -8.36
N GLU A 1024 -9.50 -19.56 -9.02
CA GLU A 1024 -10.59 -19.03 -9.85
C GLU A 1024 -11.59 -18.23 -9.02
N ASN A 1025 -11.92 -18.71 -7.82
CA ASN A 1025 -12.89 -18.10 -6.91
C ASN A 1025 -12.29 -17.00 -6.03
N TYR A 1026 -10.95 -16.87 -5.98
CA TYR A 1026 -10.31 -15.81 -5.23
C TYR A 1026 -10.73 -14.43 -5.78
N GLN A 1027 -11.46 -13.66 -5.00
CA GLN A 1027 -11.74 -12.26 -5.27
C GLN A 1027 -11.03 -11.42 -4.23
N ASN A 1028 -10.37 -10.37 -4.70
CA ASN A 1028 -9.71 -9.39 -3.86
C ASN A 1028 -10.43 -8.06 -4.02
N THR A 1029 -11.14 -7.68 -2.97
CA THR A 1029 -12.04 -6.51 -2.93
C THR A 1029 -11.25 -5.21 -3.13
N ILE A 1030 -10.08 -5.11 -2.50
CA ILE A 1030 -9.20 -3.94 -2.59
C ILE A 1030 -8.72 -3.74 -4.02
N LEU A 1031 -8.24 -4.82 -4.66
CA LEU A 1031 -7.77 -4.78 -6.03
C LEU A 1031 -8.93 -4.45 -7.00
N ASN A 1032 -10.09 -5.07 -6.81
CA ASN A 1032 -11.28 -4.79 -7.60
C ASN A 1032 -11.70 -3.32 -7.47
N ASN A 1033 -11.63 -2.75 -6.26
CA ASN A 1033 -11.92 -1.35 -6.02
C ASN A 1033 -10.91 -0.44 -6.75
N VAL A 1034 -9.61 -0.74 -6.73
CA VAL A 1034 -8.60 0.03 -7.50
C VAL A 1034 -8.95 0.06 -9.00
N HIS A 1035 -9.33 -1.07 -9.59
CA HIS A 1035 -9.75 -1.14 -10.99
C HIS A 1035 -11.07 -0.41 -11.25
N ARG A 1036 -12.07 -0.59 -10.38
CA ARG A 1036 -13.39 0.06 -10.50
C ARG A 1036 -13.27 1.58 -10.48
N ARG A 1037 -12.47 2.13 -9.57
CA ARG A 1037 -12.22 3.58 -9.47
C ARG A 1037 -11.53 4.15 -10.70
N HIS A 1038 -10.53 3.44 -11.19
CA HIS A 1038 -9.90 3.81 -12.46
C HIS A 1038 -10.93 3.87 -13.60
N ASN A 1039 -11.80 2.87 -13.71
CA ASN A 1039 -12.84 2.84 -14.74
C ASN A 1039 -13.85 3.98 -14.56
N ILE A 1040 -14.31 4.25 -13.33
CA ILE A 1040 -15.20 5.38 -13.01
C ILE A 1040 -14.55 6.69 -13.44
N SER A 1041 -13.30 6.92 -13.04
CA SER A 1041 -12.58 8.15 -13.38
C SER A 1041 -12.41 8.31 -14.91
N VAL A 1042 -12.10 7.24 -15.64
CA VAL A 1042 -12.00 7.29 -17.12
C VAL A 1042 -13.35 7.58 -17.73
N ALA A 1043 -14.42 6.94 -17.26
CA ALA A 1043 -15.77 7.16 -17.73
C ALA A 1043 -16.26 8.60 -17.43
N MET A 1044 -15.91 9.15 -16.26
CA MET A 1044 -16.21 10.52 -15.88
C MET A 1044 -15.49 11.54 -16.77
N LEU A 1045 -14.19 11.38 -16.99
CA LEU A 1045 -13.45 12.23 -17.94
C LEU A 1045 -14.01 12.09 -19.36
N THR A 1046 -14.39 10.88 -19.78
CA THR A 1046 -15.00 10.64 -21.08
C THR A 1046 -16.32 11.40 -21.22
N TYR A 1047 -17.17 11.33 -20.20
CA TYR A 1047 -18.42 12.07 -20.14
C TYR A 1047 -18.22 13.58 -20.26
N LEU A 1048 -17.28 14.15 -19.49
CA LEU A 1048 -16.98 15.59 -19.55
C LEU A 1048 -16.47 16.03 -20.94
N PHE A 1049 -15.59 15.23 -21.56
CA PHE A 1049 -14.93 15.61 -22.80
C PHE A 1049 -15.74 15.30 -24.07
N GLU A 1050 -16.62 14.30 -24.05
CA GLU A 1050 -17.51 13.98 -25.17
C GLU A 1050 -18.66 14.98 -25.34
N ASN A 1051 -19.12 15.56 -24.22
CA ASN A 1051 -20.29 16.44 -24.16
C ASN A 1051 -19.98 17.94 -24.31
N GLU A 1052 -18.71 18.34 -24.44
CA GLU A 1052 -18.29 19.76 -24.60
C GLU A 1052 -18.92 20.72 -23.55
N VAL A 1053 -19.00 20.28 -22.28
CA VAL A 1053 -19.63 21.04 -21.21
C VAL A 1053 -19.01 22.43 -21.04
N ASN A 1054 -19.85 23.42 -20.72
CA ASN A 1054 -19.38 24.78 -20.47
C ASN A 1054 -18.67 24.89 -19.10
N THR A 1055 -18.06 26.04 -18.79
CA THR A 1055 -17.28 26.21 -17.53
C THR A 1055 -18.12 25.99 -16.27
N GLN A 1056 -19.37 26.49 -16.24
CA GLN A 1056 -20.23 26.34 -15.06
C GLN A 1056 -20.65 24.87 -14.87
N GLU A 1057 -21.12 24.24 -15.94
CA GLU A 1057 -21.47 22.82 -15.95
C GLU A 1057 -20.28 21.94 -15.55
N PHE A 1058 -19.09 22.20 -16.10
CA PHE A 1058 -17.87 21.48 -15.76
C PHE A 1058 -17.63 21.51 -14.24
N TRP A 1059 -17.63 22.71 -13.63
CA TRP A 1059 -17.39 22.83 -12.20
C TRP A 1059 -18.52 22.25 -11.34
N ASP A 1060 -19.77 22.28 -11.80
CA ASP A 1060 -20.91 21.63 -11.13
C ASP A 1060 -20.77 20.10 -11.12
N TYR A 1061 -20.39 19.51 -12.26
CA TYR A 1061 -20.11 18.07 -12.35
C TYR A 1061 -18.91 17.67 -11.48
N ILE A 1062 -17.84 18.47 -11.47
CA ILE A 1062 -16.67 18.22 -10.63
C ILE A 1062 -17.02 18.34 -9.14
N GLU A 1063 -17.76 19.36 -8.73
CA GLU A 1063 -18.23 19.49 -7.35
C GLU A 1063 -19.08 18.29 -6.93
N ASN A 1064 -20.04 17.87 -7.77
CA ASN A 1064 -20.85 16.68 -7.51
C ASN A 1064 -19.97 15.43 -7.35
N TYR A 1065 -19.03 15.23 -8.26
CA TYR A 1065 -18.10 14.09 -8.24
C TYR A 1065 -17.23 14.09 -6.97
N PHE A 1066 -16.71 15.24 -6.55
CA PHE A 1066 -15.94 15.38 -5.30
C PHE A 1066 -16.80 15.22 -4.04
N LEU A 1067 -18.12 15.38 -4.13
CA LEU A 1067 -19.09 15.06 -3.07
C LEU A 1067 -19.68 13.65 -3.22
N GLY A 1068 -19.01 12.78 -3.98
CA GLY A 1068 -19.36 11.35 -4.10
C GLY A 1068 -20.52 11.05 -5.05
N LYS A 1069 -21.04 12.05 -5.78
CA LYS A 1069 -22.15 11.90 -6.73
C LYS A 1069 -21.62 11.74 -8.16
N VAL A 1070 -21.77 10.55 -8.71
CA VAL A 1070 -21.40 10.22 -10.10
C VAL A 1070 -22.65 10.27 -10.98
N PRO A 1071 -22.60 10.90 -12.18
CA PRO A 1071 -23.72 10.88 -13.11
C PRO A 1071 -24.17 9.47 -13.48
N GLN A 1072 -25.48 9.26 -13.66
CA GLN A 1072 -26.03 7.94 -13.96
C GLN A 1072 -25.49 7.39 -15.29
N GLU A 1073 -25.29 8.25 -16.29
CA GLU A 1073 -24.74 7.89 -17.60
C GLU A 1073 -23.27 7.44 -17.52
N VAL A 1074 -22.54 7.89 -16.51
CA VAL A 1074 -21.18 7.40 -16.22
C VAL A 1074 -21.25 6.00 -15.63
N LEU A 1075 -22.22 5.74 -14.74
CA LEU A 1075 -22.43 4.44 -14.12
C LEU A 1075 -22.93 3.39 -15.12
N GLU A 1076 -23.80 3.77 -16.06
CA GLU A 1076 -24.33 2.89 -17.11
C GLU A 1076 -23.26 2.44 -18.14
N LYS A 1077 -22.12 3.15 -18.22
CA LYS A 1077 -21.00 2.81 -19.11
C LYS A 1077 -20.00 1.83 -18.49
N LEU A 1078 -20.11 1.53 -17.19
CA LEU A 1078 -19.22 0.62 -16.44
C LEU A 1078 -19.72 -0.82 -16.50
#